data_AF-A0A0D2WRK2-F1
#
_entry.id   AF-A0A0D2WRK2-F1
#
_cell.length_a   1.000
_cell.length_b   1.000
_cell.length_c   1.000
_cell.angle_alpha   90.00
_cell.angle_beta   90.00
_cell.angle_gamma   90.00
#
_symmetry.space_group_name_H-M   'P 1'
#
loop_
_entity.id
_entity.type
_entity.pdbx_description
1 polymer ?
#
loop_
_entity_poly.entity_id
_entity_poly.type
_entity_poly.pdbx_seq_one_letter_code
_entity_poly.pdbx_strand_id
1 'polypeptide(L)'
;MQPLRRRRQQSAIAARTIVAALLACVAVVVVMLAEVSLSAVDNAIAPTGTSDALERDRAAPDASTAAAATTTATVAAAATAPSTEGKTRPSQFANWAFDAHSRITADTLPVRTVDARAAHAPSDIPDAVYVAGVSPQPLAHPRLVALSDRAVESILNLNPAAIRAEADSAAAASLFERFVGGSYLPRNARPMAHNYAGHQFGSWAGQLGDGRAILLGETTSRSGQHWELQLKGSGRTPFSRDGDGRAVVRSSVRELLASEALYALGIPTTRALALVAGDETVLRDPLGDGHPVPERTAVLLRASPSWLRFGSFERFAAFGSQPSRPDIQRQLVQFLQAHHAPELVRKDGQSVGLMGRIAGRVSQFLSGTLFHASSNEEHSQQLFSKRTPPTTFEHLRQGSPLLRAYRMVADFVSQFNWARVSDAGWAAQLLAEEDPVDYSRWFVGVVNNTAWLVANWQAYGFAHGVCNTDNFSILGLTLDYGPFAFMEAYNPDLRPNASDESDMYTFSQQSSVAYTNLMWLAQALAELIPEQDRRTALGAFARLHEEYYLQVMRRRLGLDNEEDIDAHIVQEFKRLLFLSKADYSLSLRFLADIRDTHVANKTVPEHAWALKDIAQAEPEDFYSWLSMWYKRIHRNHNRDPLVTFEAMNAVNPRYILRNWMAQQAIEEYLGDGNSQSVQRLLDVLQQPFEVNDWAEAAGYASRPPSWAAELRVSCSS
;
A
#
# COMPACT_ATOMS: atom_id res chain seq x y z
N MET A 1 -47.71 -10.34 -18.21
CA MET A 1 -47.64 -10.09 -16.75
C MET A 1 -47.35 -11.33 -15.88
N GLN A 2 -47.60 -12.57 -16.32
CA GLN A 2 -47.26 -13.78 -15.54
C GLN A 2 -45.74 -14.11 -15.41
N PRO A 3 -44.83 -13.79 -16.36
CA PRO A 3 -43.39 -14.07 -16.21
C PRO A 3 -42.71 -13.23 -15.11
N LEU A 4 -43.15 -11.98 -14.93
CA LEU A 4 -42.66 -11.05 -13.90
C LEU A 4 -43.08 -11.47 -12.48
N ARG A 5 -44.25 -12.12 -12.33
CA ARG A 5 -44.69 -12.69 -11.05
C ARG A 5 -43.88 -13.92 -10.65
N ARG A 6 -43.51 -14.78 -11.61
CA ARG A 6 -42.62 -15.94 -11.36
C ARG A 6 -41.19 -15.51 -10.99
N ARG A 7 -40.62 -14.51 -11.68
CA ARG A 7 -39.29 -13.95 -11.32
C ARG A 7 -39.28 -13.28 -9.94
N ARG A 8 -40.35 -12.56 -9.56
CA ARG A 8 -40.49 -11.98 -8.22
C ARG A 8 -40.69 -13.04 -7.13
N GLN A 9 -41.41 -14.13 -7.39
CA GLN A 9 -41.53 -15.25 -6.45
C GLN A 9 -40.22 -16.01 -6.27
N GLN A 10 -39.45 -16.26 -7.35
CA GLN A 10 -38.14 -16.92 -7.27
C GLN A 10 -37.10 -16.04 -6.56
N SER A 11 -37.11 -14.72 -6.80
CA SER A 11 -36.24 -13.76 -6.09
C SER A 11 -36.59 -13.65 -4.60
N ALA A 12 -37.88 -13.73 -4.25
CA ALA A 12 -38.33 -13.73 -2.86
C ALA A 12 -37.97 -15.03 -2.12
N ILE A 13 -37.94 -16.17 -2.82
CA ILE A 13 -37.48 -17.45 -2.27
C ILE A 13 -35.96 -17.42 -2.08
N ALA A 14 -35.20 -16.96 -3.08
CA ALA A 14 -33.74 -16.79 -2.97
C ALA A 14 -33.34 -15.82 -1.84
N ALA A 15 -34.02 -14.69 -1.72
CA ALA A 15 -33.81 -13.74 -0.63
C ALA A 15 -34.13 -14.36 0.75
N ARG A 16 -35.19 -15.17 0.87
CA ARG A 16 -35.52 -15.89 2.11
C ARG A 16 -34.48 -16.95 2.46
N THR A 17 -33.92 -17.64 1.47
CA THR A 17 -32.87 -18.64 1.67
C THR A 17 -31.53 -17.99 2.06
N ILE A 18 -31.17 -16.86 1.45
CA ILE A 18 -29.98 -16.08 1.82
C ILE A 18 -30.12 -15.51 3.23
N VAL A 19 -31.30 -14.98 3.60
CA VAL A 19 -31.58 -14.52 4.97
C VAL A 19 -31.52 -15.69 5.97
N ALA A 20 -32.03 -16.87 5.62
CA ALA A 20 -31.92 -18.05 6.47
C ALA A 20 -30.45 -18.52 6.65
N ALA A 21 -29.65 -18.49 5.59
CA ALA A 21 -28.22 -18.81 5.66
C ALA A 21 -27.43 -17.79 6.49
N LEU A 22 -27.74 -16.50 6.35
CA LEU A 22 -27.14 -15.44 7.18
C LEU A 22 -27.54 -15.56 8.65
N LEU A 23 -28.79 -15.89 8.94
CA LEU A 23 -29.25 -16.15 10.31
C LEU A 23 -28.59 -17.40 10.91
N ALA A 24 -28.32 -18.43 10.09
CA ALA A 24 -27.57 -19.61 10.52
C ALA A 24 -26.09 -19.26 10.81
N CYS A 25 -25.44 -18.44 9.97
CA CYS A 25 -24.08 -17.97 10.24
C CYS A 25 -24.00 -17.10 11.51
N VAL A 26 -24.98 -16.22 11.74
CA VAL A 26 -25.07 -15.43 12.97
C VAL A 26 -25.29 -16.33 14.18
N ALA A 27 -26.13 -17.37 14.07
CA ALA A 27 -26.32 -18.34 15.14
C ALA A 27 -25.04 -19.12 15.46
N VAL A 28 -24.27 -19.54 14.45
CA VAL A 28 -22.96 -20.22 14.63
C VAL A 28 -21.95 -19.30 15.31
N VAL A 29 -21.86 -18.03 14.90
CA VAL A 29 -20.95 -17.05 15.53
C VAL A 29 -21.36 -16.77 16.97
N VAL A 30 -22.66 -16.67 17.26
CA VAL A 30 -23.16 -16.51 18.65
C VAL A 30 -22.85 -17.74 19.50
N VAL A 31 -22.95 -18.96 18.94
CA VAL A 31 -22.57 -20.20 19.62
C VAL A 31 -21.06 -20.25 19.88
N MET A 32 -20.23 -19.89 18.90
CA MET A 32 -18.77 -19.86 19.09
C MET A 32 -18.32 -18.81 20.11
N LEU A 33 -18.95 -17.62 20.12
CA LEU A 33 -18.66 -16.59 21.12
C LEU A 33 -19.12 -16.98 22.54
N ALA A 34 -20.21 -17.75 22.63
CA ALA A 34 -20.68 -18.31 23.90
C ALA A 34 -19.76 -19.43 24.42
N GLU A 35 -19.22 -20.29 23.55
CA GLU A 35 -18.24 -21.33 23.91
C GLU A 35 -16.91 -20.73 24.36
N VAL A 36 -16.42 -19.69 23.68
CA VAL A 36 -15.21 -18.96 24.10
C VAL A 36 -15.41 -18.31 25.47
N SER A 37 -16.59 -17.74 25.73
CA SER A 37 -16.92 -17.12 27.03
C SER A 37 -17.07 -18.15 28.15
N LEU A 38 -17.57 -19.35 27.88
CA LEU A 38 -17.62 -20.46 28.84
C LEU A 38 -16.22 -21.03 29.14
N SER A 39 -15.36 -21.15 28.12
CA SER A 39 -13.96 -21.60 28.30
C SER A 39 -13.12 -20.62 29.13
N ALA A 40 -13.43 -19.32 29.05
CA ALA A 40 -12.76 -18.29 29.84
C ALA A 40 -13.18 -18.30 31.31
N VAL A 41 -14.40 -18.78 31.62
CA VAL A 41 -14.90 -18.95 33.00
C VAL A 41 -14.34 -20.23 33.62
N ASP A 42 -14.20 -21.31 32.85
CA ASP A 42 -13.61 -22.56 33.34
C ASP A 42 -12.09 -22.44 33.62
N ASN A 43 -11.37 -21.60 32.85
CA ASN A 43 -9.94 -21.33 33.11
C ASN A 43 -9.69 -20.37 34.29
N ALA A 44 -10.72 -19.70 34.81
CA ALA A 44 -10.62 -18.85 36.00
C ALA A 44 -10.82 -19.62 37.32
N ILE A 45 -11.13 -20.91 37.26
CA ILE A 45 -11.37 -21.77 38.42
C ILE A 45 -10.49 -23.03 38.32
N ALA A 46 -9.17 -22.85 38.43
CA ALA A 46 -8.24 -23.95 38.75
C ALA A 46 -7.41 -23.57 39.99
N PRO A 47 -7.31 -24.44 41.01
CA PRO A 47 -6.72 -24.08 42.29
C PRO A 47 -5.19 -24.01 42.23
N THR A 48 -4.65 -22.92 42.77
CA THR A 48 -3.22 -22.71 43.04
C THR A 48 -2.74 -23.65 44.15
N GLY A 49 -1.91 -24.63 43.78
CA GLY A 49 -1.17 -25.49 44.70
C GLY A 49 0.17 -24.86 45.08
N THR A 50 0.36 -24.66 46.37
CA THR A 50 1.55 -24.16 47.06
C THR A 50 2.65 -25.23 47.19
N SER A 51 3.92 -24.85 47.03
CA SER A 51 5.02 -25.36 47.87
C SER A 51 6.24 -24.44 47.80
N ASP A 52 6.62 -23.97 48.98
CA ASP A 52 7.71 -23.06 49.32
C ASP A 52 9.14 -23.67 49.27
N ALA A 53 10.09 -22.74 49.15
CA ALA A 53 11.38 -22.63 49.87
C ALA A 53 12.68 -23.29 49.35
N LEU A 54 13.62 -22.39 48.99
CA LEU A 54 15.00 -22.19 49.54
C LEU A 54 15.99 -23.37 49.43
N GLU A 55 17.29 -23.26 49.07
CA GLU A 55 18.30 -22.22 49.31
C GLU A 55 19.65 -22.67 48.64
N ARG A 56 20.56 -21.71 48.35
CA ARG A 56 22.06 -21.82 48.32
C ARG A 56 22.75 -22.61 47.18
N ASP A 57 23.97 -22.31 46.72
CA ASP A 57 24.94 -21.21 46.80
C ASP A 57 26.09 -21.59 45.81
N ARG A 58 26.78 -20.59 45.23
CA ARG A 58 28.18 -20.56 44.72
C ARG A 58 28.73 -21.43 43.57
N ALA A 59 29.42 -20.66 42.69
CA ALA A 59 30.76 -20.85 42.11
C ALA A 59 30.94 -21.67 40.80
N ALA A 60 31.43 -20.97 39.78
CA ALA A 60 32.18 -21.47 38.63
C ALA A 60 33.68 -21.59 38.99
N PRO A 61 34.61 -21.93 38.07
CA PRO A 61 34.55 -22.80 36.87
C PRO A 61 35.64 -23.90 36.91
N ASP A 62 35.66 -24.88 36.00
CA ASP A 62 36.91 -25.18 35.27
C ASP A 62 36.81 -26.19 34.09
N ALA A 63 37.81 -26.00 33.24
CA ALA A 63 38.20 -26.54 31.95
C ALA A 63 38.07 -28.04 31.61
N SER A 64 37.86 -28.24 30.30
CA SER A 64 38.47 -29.24 29.41
C SER A 64 38.05 -30.71 29.53
N THR A 65 37.58 -31.28 28.42
CA THR A 65 38.38 -32.21 27.59
C THR A 65 37.56 -32.69 26.38
N ALA A 66 38.26 -32.82 25.27
CA ALA A 66 37.77 -33.32 24.00
C ALA A 66 37.57 -34.85 24.03
N ALA A 67 36.58 -35.36 23.30
CA ALA A 67 36.69 -36.66 22.64
C ALA A 67 35.70 -36.76 21.48
N ALA A 68 36.26 -36.95 20.29
CA ALA A 68 35.57 -37.31 19.08
C ALA A 68 35.07 -38.77 19.15
N ALA A 69 33.89 -39.03 18.59
CA ALA A 69 33.51 -40.37 18.17
C ALA A 69 32.70 -40.27 16.86
N THR A 70 33.35 -40.67 15.78
CA THR A 70 32.76 -40.95 14.47
C THR A 70 31.99 -42.26 14.54
N THR A 71 30.75 -42.30 14.05
CA THR A 71 30.15 -43.56 13.58
C THR A 71 29.22 -43.28 12.40
N THR A 72 29.49 -44.00 11.31
CA THR A 72 28.85 -44.00 10.00
C THR A 72 27.62 -44.91 9.92
N ALA A 73 26.78 -44.62 8.92
CA ALA A 73 25.74 -45.46 8.27
C ALA A 73 24.38 -45.56 9.03
N THR A 74 23.19 -45.54 8.42
CA THR A 74 22.76 -45.76 7.02
C THR A 74 21.33 -45.22 6.81
N VAL A 75 20.96 -45.06 5.53
CA VAL A 75 19.70 -44.62 4.92
C VAL A 75 18.44 -45.36 5.42
N ALA A 76 17.35 -44.62 5.68
CA ALA A 76 15.98 -45.10 5.48
C ALA A 76 15.06 -43.93 5.09
N ALA A 77 14.45 -44.05 3.91
CA ALA A 77 13.45 -43.13 3.38
C ALA A 77 12.10 -43.33 4.10
N ALA A 78 11.46 -42.23 4.49
CA ALA A 78 10.03 -42.21 4.78
C ALA A 78 9.47 -40.85 4.33
N ALA A 79 8.61 -40.90 3.32
CA ALA A 79 7.78 -39.79 2.89
C ALA A 79 6.75 -39.47 3.98
N THR A 80 6.68 -38.21 4.40
CA THR A 80 5.59 -37.69 5.22
C THR A 80 5.11 -36.35 4.65
N ALA A 81 3.79 -36.27 4.50
CA ALA A 81 2.99 -35.16 3.99
C ALA A 81 3.24 -33.82 4.73
N PRO A 82 2.89 -32.68 4.13
CA PRO A 82 3.33 -31.37 4.61
C PRO A 82 2.58 -31.00 5.90
N SER A 83 3.36 -30.76 6.96
CA SER A 83 2.90 -30.15 8.20
C SER A 83 2.61 -28.66 7.97
N THR A 84 1.36 -28.27 8.24
CA THR A 84 0.96 -26.90 8.49
C THR A 84 1.63 -26.37 9.76
N GLU A 85 1.99 -25.08 9.71
CA GLU A 85 2.56 -24.24 10.79
C GLU A 85 4.05 -24.39 11.11
N GLY A 86 4.86 -23.59 10.42
CA GLY A 86 6.16 -23.15 10.89
C GLY A 86 6.43 -21.75 10.34
N LYS A 87 6.75 -20.79 11.21
CA LYS A 87 7.35 -19.50 10.81
C LYS A 87 8.64 -19.83 10.03
N THR A 88 8.57 -19.87 8.70
CA THR A 88 9.69 -20.23 7.85
C THR A 88 10.79 -19.17 8.00
N ARG A 89 12.01 -19.60 8.37
CA ARG A 89 13.16 -18.71 8.42
C ARG A 89 13.41 -18.11 7.03
N PRO A 90 13.88 -16.86 6.92
CA PRO A 90 14.24 -16.28 5.64
C PRO A 90 15.22 -17.18 4.89
N SER A 91 14.98 -17.35 3.60
CA SER A 91 15.80 -18.20 2.73
C SER A 91 17.10 -17.50 2.34
N GLN A 92 18.13 -18.28 2.01
CA GLN A 92 19.33 -17.78 1.33
C GLN A 92 19.07 -17.60 -0.16
N PHE A 93 19.66 -16.57 -0.76
CA PHE A 93 19.40 -16.25 -2.17
C PHE A 93 19.79 -17.37 -3.14
N ALA A 94 20.85 -18.14 -2.84
CA ALA A 94 21.28 -19.27 -3.67
C ALA A 94 20.20 -20.34 -3.90
N ASN A 95 19.22 -20.44 -3.00
CA ASN A 95 18.10 -21.39 -3.10
C ASN A 95 16.76 -20.70 -3.45
N TRP A 96 16.78 -19.39 -3.68
CA TRP A 96 15.58 -18.62 -4.01
C TRP A 96 15.19 -18.82 -5.49
N ALA A 97 13.89 -18.84 -5.75
CA ALA A 97 13.34 -19.01 -7.08
C ALA A 97 12.03 -18.23 -7.21
N PHE A 98 11.70 -17.86 -8.45
CA PHE A 98 10.37 -17.36 -8.77
C PHE A 98 9.32 -18.46 -8.60
N ASP A 99 8.06 -18.05 -8.47
CA ASP A 99 6.92 -18.95 -8.45
C ASP A 99 6.91 -19.82 -9.71
N ALA A 100 6.71 -21.14 -9.54
CA ALA A 100 6.75 -22.08 -10.66
C ALA A 100 5.63 -21.82 -11.68
N HIS A 101 4.49 -21.33 -11.19
CA HIS A 101 3.30 -21.01 -11.97
C HIS A 101 3.09 -19.50 -11.99
N SER A 102 3.20 -18.91 -13.17
CA SER A 102 2.87 -17.50 -13.42
C SER A 102 1.37 -17.36 -13.61
N ARG A 103 0.77 -16.32 -13.04
CA ARG A 103 -0.60 -15.86 -13.36
C ARG A 103 -0.65 -15.23 -14.74
N ILE A 104 0.45 -14.66 -15.22
CA ILE A 104 0.57 -14.13 -16.59
C ILE A 104 0.97 -15.29 -17.52
N THR A 105 0.00 -15.81 -18.25
CA THR A 105 0.16 -16.88 -19.25
C THR A 105 -0.55 -16.49 -20.54
N ALA A 106 -0.30 -17.20 -21.63
CA ALA A 106 -1.00 -16.98 -22.89
C ALA A 106 -2.53 -17.19 -22.78
N ASP A 107 -2.99 -17.94 -21.77
CA ASP A 107 -4.41 -18.21 -21.53
C ASP A 107 -5.10 -17.09 -20.73
N THR A 108 -4.34 -16.36 -19.90
CA THR A 108 -4.90 -15.27 -19.09
C THR A 108 -4.75 -13.90 -19.75
N LEU A 109 -3.61 -13.64 -20.41
CA LEU A 109 -3.33 -12.41 -21.13
C LEU A 109 -2.61 -12.71 -22.45
N PRO A 110 -2.88 -11.98 -23.55
CA PRO A 110 -2.18 -12.19 -24.81
C PRO A 110 -0.67 -11.98 -24.67
N VAL A 111 0.09 -13.06 -24.79
CA VAL A 111 1.57 -13.06 -24.78
C VAL A 111 2.10 -13.43 -26.15
N ARG A 112 2.94 -12.56 -26.73
CA ARG A 112 3.66 -12.86 -27.97
C ARG A 112 5.10 -13.23 -27.68
N THR A 113 5.59 -14.32 -28.26
CA THR A 113 7.02 -14.65 -28.22
C THR A 113 7.70 -14.06 -29.45
N VAL A 114 8.84 -13.40 -29.25
CA VAL A 114 9.69 -12.87 -30.33
C VAL A 114 11.06 -13.55 -30.30
N ASP A 115 11.76 -13.56 -31.45
CA ASP A 115 13.15 -14.03 -31.47
C ASP A 115 14.09 -13.06 -30.75
N ALA A 116 15.30 -13.52 -30.44
CA ALA A 116 16.27 -12.74 -29.67
C ALA A 116 16.72 -11.43 -30.35
N ARG A 117 16.68 -11.34 -31.69
CA ARG A 117 17.04 -10.10 -32.39
C ARG A 117 15.90 -9.08 -32.31
N ALA A 118 14.67 -9.54 -32.55
CA ALA A 118 13.46 -8.73 -32.45
C ALA A 118 13.16 -8.31 -31.00
N ALA A 119 13.58 -9.11 -30.01
CA ALA A 119 13.42 -8.81 -28.58
C ALA A 119 14.08 -7.49 -28.13
N HIS A 120 15.06 -6.98 -28.89
CA HIS A 120 15.78 -5.75 -28.57
C HIS A 120 15.70 -4.69 -29.68
N ALA A 121 14.88 -4.94 -30.71
CA ALA A 121 14.69 -4.03 -31.83
C ALA A 121 13.33 -3.32 -31.70
N PRO A 122 13.27 -1.98 -31.76
CA PRO A 122 12.03 -1.22 -31.68
C PRO A 122 10.99 -1.74 -32.69
N SER A 123 9.78 -2.07 -32.22
CA SER A 123 8.74 -2.69 -33.03
C SER A 123 7.34 -2.28 -32.58
N ASP A 124 6.42 -2.05 -33.51
CA ASP A 124 4.99 -2.01 -33.22
C ASP A 124 4.45 -3.44 -33.14
N ILE A 125 3.84 -3.79 -32.01
CA ILE A 125 3.40 -5.14 -31.70
C ILE A 125 1.89 -5.08 -31.42
N PRO A 126 1.03 -5.32 -32.42
CA PRO A 126 -0.40 -5.34 -32.20
C PRO A 126 -0.80 -6.58 -31.39
N ASP A 127 -1.96 -6.48 -30.72
CA ASP A 127 -2.72 -7.61 -30.16
C ASP A 127 -2.02 -8.42 -29.05
N ALA A 128 -0.94 -7.90 -28.46
CA ALA A 128 -0.22 -8.54 -27.37
C ALA A 128 -0.12 -7.59 -26.17
N VAL A 129 -0.46 -8.07 -24.97
CA VAL A 129 -0.24 -7.33 -23.71
C VAL A 129 1.21 -7.45 -23.28
N TYR A 130 1.82 -8.63 -23.47
CA TYR A 130 3.23 -8.85 -23.14
C TYR A 130 3.99 -9.47 -24.30
N VAL A 131 5.29 -9.18 -24.33
CA VAL A 131 6.25 -9.83 -25.22
C VAL A 131 7.21 -10.66 -24.37
N ALA A 132 7.22 -11.97 -24.60
CA ALA A 132 8.12 -12.91 -23.94
C ALA A 132 9.43 -13.08 -24.72
N GLY A 133 10.49 -13.50 -24.01
CA GLY A 133 11.82 -13.74 -24.59
C GLY A 133 12.76 -12.53 -24.52
N VAL A 134 12.36 -11.47 -23.81
CA VAL A 134 13.16 -10.24 -23.65
C VAL A 134 14.15 -10.43 -22.52
N SER A 135 15.38 -10.86 -22.83
CA SER A 135 16.40 -11.13 -21.81
C SER A 135 17.09 -9.85 -21.33
N PRO A 136 17.44 -9.72 -20.04
CA PRO A 136 18.27 -8.61 -19.57
C PRO A 136 19.60 -8.51 -20.32
N GLN A 137 20.02 -7.28 -20.62
CA GLN A 137 21.37 -6.93 -21.03
C GLN A 137 22.17 -6.62 -19.75
N PRO A 138 23.14 -7.45 -19.36
CA PRO A 138 23.78 -7.31 -18.06
C PRO A 138 24.54 -5.99 -17.90
N LEU A 139 24.77 -5.59 -16.65
CA LEU A 139 25.75 -4.57 -16.28
C LEU A 139 27.16 -5.18 -16.19
N ALA A 140 28.18 -4.42 -16.57
CA ALA A 140 29.56 -4.75 -16.24
C ALA A 140 29.85 -4.47 -14.75
N HIS A 141 30.44 -5.47 -14.06
CA HIS A 141 30.83 -5.42 -12.64
C HIS A 141 29.75 -4.85 -11.69
N PRO A 142 28.58 -5.50 -11.60
CA PRO A 142 27.49 -5.01 -10.77
C PRO A 142 27.89 -4.93 -9.29
N ARG A 143 27.62 -3.79 -8.65
CA ARG A 143 27.82 -3.52 -7.23
C ARG A 143 26.55 -3.02 -6.56
N LEU A 144 26.23 -3.57 -5.39
CA LEU A 144 25.10 -3.14 -4.57
C LEU A 144 25.31 -1.71 -4.07
N VAL A 145 24.36 -0.82 -4.37
CA VAL A 145 24.33 0.57 -3.89
C VAL A 145 23.48 0.68 -2.64
N ALA A 146 22.29 0.11 -2.65
CA ALA A 146 21.37 0.15 -1.53
C ALA A 146 20.36 -1.00 -1.60
N LEU A 147 19.85 -1.40 -0.44
CA LEU A 147 18.93 -2.51 -0.26
C LEU A 147 17.84 -2.09 0.73
N SER A 148 16.58 -2.27 0.34
CA SER A 148 15.44 -2.11 1.26
C SER A 148 15.25 -3.41 2.02
N ASP A 149 15.75 -3.44 3.26
CA ASP A 149 15.66 -4.63 4.11
C ASP A 149 14.20 -5.06 4.30
N ARG A 150 13.32 -4.09 4.58
CA ARG A 150 11.89 -4.33 4.78
C ARG A 150 11.21 -4.88 3.52
N ALA A 151 11.53 -4.38 2.32
CA ALA A 151 10.96 -4.90 1.07
C ALA A 151 11.48 -6.30 0.75
N VAL A 152 12.79 -6.53 0.91
CA VAL A 152 13.42 -7.82 0.63
C VAL A 152 12.88 -8.92 1.55
N GLU A 153 12.75 -8.63 2.85
CA GLU A 153 12.19 -9.59 3.81
C GLU A 153 10.72 -9.88 3.54
N SER A 154 9.91 -8.84 3.36
CA SER A 154 8.46 -8.99 3.23
C SER A 154 8.05 -9.56 1.88
N ILE A 155 8.72 -9.20 0.80
CA ILE A 155 8.33 -9.57 -0.58
C ILE A 155 9.09 -10.83 -1.03
N LEU A 156 10.40 -10.89 -0.85
CA LEU A 156 11.23 -12.00 -1.35
C LEU A 156 11.42 -13.12 -0.33
N ASN A 157 11.10 -12.89 0.95
CA ASN A 157 11.40 -13.85 2.02
C ASN A 157 12.90 -14.22 2.09
N LEU A 158 13.75 -13.22 1.90
CA LEU A 158 15.22 -13.33 1.97
C LEU A 158 15.76 -12.64 3.22
N ASN A 159 16.96 -13.03 3.66
CA ASN A 159 17.68 -12.34 4.73
C ASN A 159 18.57 -11.21 4.14
N PRO A 160 18.26 -9.92 4.38
CA PRO A 160 19.05 -8.80 3.85
C PRO A 160 20.49 -8.80 4.37
N ALA A 161 20.71 -9.15 5.64
CA ALA A 161 22.04 -9.20 6.24
C ALA A 161 22.93 -10.26 5.54
N ALA A 162 22.35 -11.38 5.12
CA ALA A 162 23.08 -12.38 4.35
C ALA A 162 23.47 -11.87 2.95
N ILE A 163 22.57 -11.13 2.28
CA ILE A 163 22.84 -10.50 0.98
C ILE A 163 24.01 -9.51 1.10
N ARG A 164 23.99 -8.64 2.12
CA ARG A 164 25.09 -7.67 2.36
C ARG A 164 26.41 -8.36 2.68
N ALA A 165 26.39 -9.35 3.58
CA ALA A 165 27.60 -10.10 3.94
C ALA A 165 28.24 -10.81 2.73
N GLU A 166 27.43 -11.35 1.81
CA GLU A 166 27.92 -11.92 0.55
C GLU A 166 28.48 -10.85 -0.39
N ALA A 167 27.86 -9.67 -0.48
CA ALA A 167 28.35 -8.56 -1.29
C ALA A 167 29.69 -8.01 -0.77
N ASP A 168 29.83 -7.83 0.55
CA ASP A 168 31.03 -7.25 1.19
C ASP A 168 32.24 -8.19 1.14
N SER A 169 32.01 -9.50 1.17
CA SER A 169 33.09 -10.52 1.22
C SER A 169 33.58 -11.00 -0.14
N ALA A 170 32.86 -10.69 -1.23
CA ALA A 170 33.13 -11.28 -2.54
C ALA A 170 34.15 -10.46 -3.36
N ALA A 171 35.22 -11.14 -3.81
CA ALA A 171 36.19 -10.56 -4.76
C ALA A 171 35.57 -10.23 -6.13
N ALA A 172 34.43 -10.84 -6.46
CA ALA A 172 33.62 -10.61 -7.65
C ALA A 172 32.17 -10.32 -7.23
N ALA A 173 31.30 -9.90 -8.16
CA ALA A 173 29.88 -9.65 -7.84
C ALA A 173 29.21 -10.91 -7.25
N SER A 174 28.53 -10.75 -6.11
CA SER A 174 27.73 -11.78 -5.45
C SER A 174 26.62 -12.31 -6.36
N LEU A 175 26.01 -13.45 -6.00
CA LEU A 175 24.93 -14.01 -6.82
C LEU A 175 23.72 -13.05 -6.90
N PHE A 176 23.41 -12.33 -5.81
CA PHE A 176 22.33 -11.35 -5.77
C PHE A 176 22.64 -10.11 -6.63
N GLU A 177 23.87 -9.58 -6.58
CA GLU A 177 24.28 -8.49 -7.48
C GLU A 177 24.25 -8.91 -8.95
N ARG A 178 24.64 -10.14 -9.26
CA ARG A 178 24.53 -10.70 -10.62
C ARG A 178 23.09 -10.86 -11.08
N PHE A 179 22.17 -11.17 -10.15
CA PHE A 179 20.73 -11.23 -10.43
C PHE A 179 20.17 -9.86 -10.78
N VAL A 180 20.32 -8.90 -9.88
CA VAL A 180 19.80 -7.54 -10.12
C VAL A 180 20.52 -6.89 -11.31
N GLY A 181 21.82 -7.13 -11.46
CA GLY A 181 22.62 -6.69 -12.61
C GLY A 181 22.32 -7.42 -13.92
N GLY A 182 21.41 -8.40 -13.94
CA GLY A 182 20.90 -9.05 -15.15
C GLY A 182 21.74 -10.17 -15.75
N SER A 183 22.88 -10.53 -15.13
CA SER A 183 23.77 -11.62 -15.60
C SER A 183 23.38 -13.02 -15.12
N TYR A 184 22.48 -13.09 -14.13
CA TYR A 184 21.97 -14.35 -13.57
C TYR A 184 20.45 -14.25 -13.43
N LEU A 185 19.73 -15.30 -13.81
CA LEU A 185 18.29 -15.40 -13.59
C LEU A 185 18.00 -16.60 -12.68
N PRO A 186 17.35 -16.39 -11.53
CA PRO A 186 16.87 -17.46 -10.68
C PRO A 186 15.94 -18.42 -11.43
N ARG A 187 15.80 -19.63 -10.90
CA ARG A 187 14.89 -20.64 -11.46
C ARG A 187 13.47 -20.07 -11.59
N ASN A 188 12.79 -20.49 -12.65
CA ASN A 188 11.43 -20.08 -13.03
C ASN A 188 11.28 -18.62 -13.50
N ALA A 189 12.37 -17.86 -13.65
CA ALA A 189 12.29 -16.54 -14.28
C ALA A 189 11.72 -16.65 -15.71
N ARG A 190 10.81 -15.74 -16.06
CA ARG A 190 10.16 -15.61 -17.37
C ARG A 190 10.28 -14.15 -17.82
N PRO A 191 11.40 -13.77 -18.46
CA PRO A 191 11.62 -12.40 -18.89
C PRO A 191 10.63 -11.95 -19.97
N MET A 192 9.93 -10.85 -19.70
CA MET A 192 8.89 -10.26 -20.55
C MET A 192 8.96 -8.73 -20.53
N ALA A 193 8.40 -8.09 -21.55
CA ALA A 193 8.18 -6.65 -21.59
C ALA A 193 6.69 -6.34 -21.82
N HIS A 194 6.13 -5.41 -21.05
CA HIS A 194 4.73 -4.99 -21.16
C HIS A 194 4.54 -4.03 -22.34
N ASN A 195 3.53 -4.28 -23.16
CA ASN A 195 3.06 -3.41 -24.23
C ASN A 195 1.87 -2.57 -23.74
N TYR A 196 2.05 -1.27 -23.68
CA TYR A 196 0.99 -0.31 -23.33
C TYR A 196 1.09 0.92 -24.22
N ALA A 197 0.09 1.79 -24.15
CA ALA A 197 0.05 3.09 -24.82
C ALA A 197 -0.19 4.19 -23.77
N GLY A 198 -0.41 5.42 -24.20
CA GLY A 198 -0.81 6.46 -23.26
C GLY A 198 -1.02 7.83 -23.91
N HIS A 199 -1.66 8.71 -23.14
CA HIS A 199 -1.72 10.15 -23.39
C HIS A 199 -0.59 10.82 -22.60
N GLN A 200 0.36 11.43 -23.32
CA GLN A 200 1.46 12.18 -22.74
C GLN A 200 1.19 13.67 -22.89
N PHE A 201 1.19 14.42 -21.79
CA PHE A 201 0.81 15.84 -21.78
C PHE A 201 -0.52 16.11 -22.51
N GLY A 202 -1.51 15.25 -22.30
CA GLY A 202 -2.85 15.35 -22.88
C GLY A 202 -2.97 14.91 -24.34
N SER A 203 -1.87 14.54 -25.00
CA SER A 203 -1.86 14.11 -26.41
C SER A 203 -1.62 12.60 -26.52
N TRP A 204 -2.34 11.94 -27.44
CA TRP A 204 -2.14 10.51 -27.71
C TRP A 204 -0.72 10.24 -28.23
N ALA A 205 0.05 9.41 -27.51
CA ALA A 205 1.44 9.10 -27.84
C ALA A 205 1.60 7.78 -28.64
N GLY A 206 0.51 7.08 -28.94
CA GLY A 206 0.57 5.78 -29.61
C GLY A 206 1.17 4.68 -28.74
N GLN A 207 1.80 3.69 -29.36
CA GLN A 207 2.42 2.59 -28.63
C GLN A 207 3.64 3.08 -27.83
N LEU A 208 3.64 2.76 -26.54
CA LEU A 208 4.74 2.89 -25.61
C LEU A 208 5.22 1.49 -25.22
N GLY A 209 5.23 1.16 -23.94
CA GLY A 209 5.66 -0.13 -23.41
C GLY A 209 6.88 -0.02 -22.51
N ASP A 210 7.27 -1.14 -21.91
CA ASP A 210 8.43 -1.24 -21.03
C ASP A 210 9.72 -1.04 -21.83
N GLY A 211 10.08 0.20 -22.15
CA GLY A 211 11.23 0.52 -23.01
C GLY A 211 12.61 0.36 -22.36
N ARG A 212 12.65 0.19 -21.04
CA ARG A 212 13.87 -0.06 -20.25
C ARG A 212 13.58 -0.89 -19.00
N ALA A 213 12.46 -1.59 -18.98
CA ALA A 213 12.08 -2.44 -17.87
C ALA A 213 11.82 -3.85 -18.40
N ILE A 214 12.16 -4.86 -17.60
CA ILE A 214 11.93 -6.25 -17.95
C ILE A 214 11.27 -6.91 -16.74
N LEU A 215 10.04 -7.39 -16.91
CA LEU A 215 9.34 -8.24 -15.96
C LEU A 215 10.05 -9.59 -15.93
N LEU A 216 10.48 -10.05 -14.76
CA LEU A 216 11.18 -11.32 -14.61
C LEU A 216 10.28 -12.48 -14.20
N GLY A 217 9.09 -12.17 -13.68
CA GLY A 217 8.16 -13.17 -13.14
C GLY A 217 7.58 -12.73 -11.81
N GLU A 218 6.98 -13.69 -11.12
CA GLU A 218 6.20 -13.46 -9.91
C GLU A 218 6.79 -14.20 -8.71
N THR A 219 6.59 -13.62 -7.52
CA THR A 219 6.94 -14.24 -6.24
C THR A 219 5.79 -14.08 -5.27
N THR A 220 5.56 -15.12 -4.47
CA THR A 220 4.60 -15.09 -3.37
C THR A 220 5.31 -14.73 -2.06
N SER A 221 4.91 -13.61 -1.46
CA SER A 221 5.41 -13.16 -0.16
C SER A 221 4.98 -14.08 0.99
N ARG A 222 5.55 -13.88 2.19
CA ARG A 222 5.15 -14.63 3.40
C ARG A 222 3.68 -14.48 3.77
N SER A 223 3.08 -13.33 3.45
CA SER A 223 1.66 -13.08 3.70
C SER A 223 0.74 -13.70 2.65
N GLY A 224 1.28 -14.44 1.67
CA GLY A 224 0.52 -15.01 0.55
C GLY A 224 0.19 -14.01 -0.55
N GLN A 225 0.69 -12.77 -0.49
CA GLN A 225 0.49 -11.78 -1.54
C GLN A 225 1.47 -12.04 -2.70
N HIS A 226 0.96 -12.01 -3.93
CA HIS A 226 1.76 -12.11 -5.15
C HIS A 226 2.35 -10.76 -5.57
N TRP A 227 3.59 -10.79 -6.07
CA TRP A 227 4.33 -9.64 -6.53
C TRP A 227 5.01 -9.93 -7.87
N GLU A 228 4.80 -9.05 -8.84
CA GLU A 228 5.48 -9.02 -10.13
C GLU A 228 6.81 -8.25 -9.98
N LEU A 229 7.96 -8.90 -10.26
CA LEU A 229 9.28 -8.28 -10.14
C LEU A 229 9.79 -7.77 -11.50
N GLN A 230 10.24 -6.52 -11.54
CA GLN A 230 10.84 -5.90 -12.72
C GLN A 230 12.27 -5.45 -12.43
N LEU A 231 13.16 -5.61 -13.43
CA LEU A 231 14.44 -4.90 -13.47
C LEU A 231 14.29 -3.67 -14.38
N LYS A 232 14.48 -2.46 -13.84
CA LYS A 232 14.48 -1.21 -14.61
C LYS A 232 15.93 -0.74 -14.85
N GLY A 233 16.28 -0.45 -16.10
CA GLY A 233 17.63 -0.16 -16.57
C GLY A 233 18.39 -1.36 -17.15
N SER A 234 17.71 -2.52 -17.26
CA SER A 234 18.30 -3.80 -17.62
C SER A 234 18.40 -4.05 -19.13
N GLY A 235 18.33 -3.00 -19.96
CA GLY A 235 18.57 -3.08 -21.40
C GLY A 235 17.36 -2.79 -22.27
N ARG A 236 17.59 -2.85 -23.59
CA ARG A 236 16.58 -2.57 -24.61
C ARG A 236 15.51 -3.63 -24.65
N THR A 237 14.34 -3.24 -25.10
CA THR A 237 13.19 -4.09 -25.40
C THR A 237 12.61 -3.65 -26.75
N PRO A 238 11.57 -4.32 -27.28
CA PRO A 238 10.91 -3.85 -28.50
C PRO A 238 10.22 -2.48 -28.32
N PHE A 239 10.10 -2.00 -27.08
CA PHE A 239 9.44 -0.77 -26.70
C PHE A 239 10.42 0.37 -26.37
N SER A 240 11.73 0.15 -26.53
CA SER A 240 12.74 1.18 -26.22
C SER A 240 12.63 2.43 -27.10
N ARG A 241 11.96 2.36 -28.26
CA ARG A 241 11.98 3.42 -29.28
C ARG A 241 13.43 3.81 -29.57
N ASP A 242 13.76 5.08 -29.48
CA ASP A 242 15.12 5.60 -29.68
C ASP A 242 16.00 5.52 -28.41
N GLY A 243 15.45 5.03 -27.30
CA GLY A 243 16.17 4.87 -26.03
C GLY A 243 17.16 3.69 -26.03
N ASP A 244 18.16 3.80 -25.16
CA ASP A 244 19.22 2.79 -24.98
C ASP A 244 18.84 1.66 -24.02
N GLY A 245 17.67 1.75 -23.36
CA GLY A 245 17.20 0.75 -22.41
C GLY A 245 17.92 0.77 -21.05
N ARG A 246 18.79 1.76 -20.80
CA ARG A 246 19.54 1.90 -19.55
C ARG A 246 18.88 2.91 -18.61
N ALA A 247 19.16 2.74 -17.32
CA ALA A 247 18.91 3.72 -16.28
C ALA A 247 20.26 4.11 -15.66
N VAL A 248 20.27 5.22 -14.94
CA VAL A 248 21.48 5.77 -14.32
C VAL A 248 21.32 5.85 -12.81
N VAL A 249 22.45 5.95 -12.10
CA VAL A 249 22.51 6.03 -10.64
C VAL A 249 21.58 7.12 -10.11
N ARG A 250 21.67 8.35 -10.64
CA ARG A 250 20.89 9.50 -10.19
C ARG A 250 19.38 9.23 -10.20
N SER A 251 18.83 8.76 -11.32
CA SER A 251 17.39 8.49 -11.44
C SER A 251 16.97 7.28 -10.60
N SER A 252 17.82 6.27 -10.49
CA SER A 252 17.51 5.01 -9.81
C SER A 252 17.59 5.15 -8.28
N VAL A 253 18.50 5.97 -7.75
CA VAL A 253 18.53 6.37 -6.33
C VAL A 253 17.26 7.13 -5.96
N ARG A 254 16.87 8.12 -6.77
CA ARG A 254 15.64 8.90 -6.53
C ARG A 254 14.40 8.01 -6.50
N GLU A 255 14.29 7.08 -7.45
CA GLU A 255 13.18 6.13 -7.50
C GLU A 255 13.14 5.19 -6.29
N LEU A 256 14.29 4.62 -5.90
CA LEU A 256 14.40 3.78 -4.71
C LEU A 256 13.91 4.52 -3.46
N LEU A 257 14.45 5.71 -3.22
CA LEU A 257 14.15 6.49 -2.03
C LEU A 257 12.68 6.94 -2.02
N ALA A 258 12.13 7.37 -3.16
CA ALA A 258 10.75 7.86 -3.22
C ALA A 258 9.72 6.76 -3.06
N SER A 259 9.96 5.60 -3.69
CA SER A 259 9.14 4.42 -3.55
C SER A 259 9.03 4.00 -2.08
N GLU A 260 10.17 3.87 -1.40
CA GLU A 260 10.17 3.40 -0.01
C GLU A 260 9.70 4.48 0.99
N ALA A 261 9.98 5.77 0.73
CA ALA A 261 9.46 6.86 1.53
C ALA A 261 7.92 6.94 1.47
N LEU A 262 7.33 6.85 0.28
CA LEU A 262 5.87 6.86 0.13
C LEU A 262 5.22 5.64 0.78
N TYR A 263 5.85 4.46 0.66
CA TYR A 263 5.39 3.27 1.34
C TYR A 263 5.39 3.45 2.86
N ALA A 264 6.46 4.01 3.43
CA ALA A 264 6.57 4.27 4.86
C ALA A 264 5.56 5.34 5.35
N LEU A 265 5.20 6.30 4.51
CA LEU A 265 4.12 7.26 4.77
C LEU A 265 2.70 6.65 4.66
N GLY A 266 2.58 5.38 4.28
CA GLY A 266 1.29 4.72 4.07
C GLY A 266 0.58 5.12 2.76
N ILE A 267 1.31 5.74 1.83
CA ILE A 267 0.79 6.12 0.53
C ILE A 267 0.95 4.94 -0.44
N PRO A 268 -0.12 4.47 -1.11
CA PRO A 268 -0.02 3.33 -2.03
C PRO A 268 1.02 3.56 -3.13
N THR A 269 1.93 2.61 -3.29
CA THR A 269 3.04 2.71 -4.23
C THR A 269 3.61 1.35 -4.62
N THR A 270 4.23 1.31 -5.81
CA THR A 270 5.23 0.30 -6.18
C THR A 270 6.40 0.28 -5.18
N ARG A 271 7.09 -0.86 -5.07
CA ARG A 271 8.18 -1.07 -4.11
C ARG A 271 9.53 -1.16 -4.81
N ALA A 272 10.58 -0.69 -4.16
CA ALA A 272 11.95 -0.75 -4.66
C ALA A 272 12.81 -1.55 -3.68
N LEU A 273 13.39 -2.66 -4.16
CA LEU A 273 13.99 -3.68 -3.31
C LEU A 273 15.50 -3.53 -3.22
N ALA A 274 16.15 -3.34 -4.37
CA ALA A 274 17.60 -3.28 -4.46
C ALA A 274 18.03 -2.40 -5.63
N LEU A 275 19.11 -1.66 -5.43
CA LEU A 275 19.77 -0.86 -6.47
C LEU A 275 21.20 -1.38 -6.67
N VAL A 276 21.54 -1.68 -7.92
CA VAL A 276 22.88 -2.11 -8.33
C VAL A 276 23.40 -1.17 -9.41
N ALA A 277 24.65 -0.73 -9.29
CA ALA A 277 25.33 0.08 -10.29
C ALA A 277 26.39 -0.75 -11.03
N GLY A 278 26.62 -0.42 -12.30
CA GLY A 278 27.70 -0.99 -13.11
C GLY A 278 28.77 0.06 -13.41
N ASP A 279 29.90 -0.35 -13.99
CA ASP A 279 31.00 0.58 -14.31
C ASP A 279 30.76 1.38 -15.60
N GLU A 280 29.81 0.94 -16.42
CA GLU A 280 29.49 1.57 -17.70
C GLU A 280 28.78 2.91 -17.51
N THR A 281 29.04 3.83 -18.42
CA THR A 281 28.36 5.14 -18.47
C THR A 281 27.54 5.28 -19.74
N VAL A 282 26.45 6.03 -19.66
CA VAL A 282 25.60 6.41 -20.80
C VAL A 282 25.40 7.92 -20.81
N LEU A 283 25.24 8.52 -21.99
CA LEU A 283 25.03 9.97 -22.11
C LEU A 283 23.60 10.32 -21.68
N ARG A 284 23.46 11.34 -20.84
CA ARG A 284 22.18 11.91 -20.39
C ARG A 284 22.29 13.42 -20.35
N ASP A 285 21.16 14.10 -20.42
CA ASP A 285 21.08 15.56 -20.23
C ASP A 285 20.26 15.87 -18.97
N PRO A 286 20.85 15.74 -17.75
CA PRO A 286 20.16 15.85 -16.47
C PRO A 286 19.31 17.10 -16.29
N LEU A 287 19.67 18.20 -16.96
CA LEU A 287 19.03 19.50 -16.84
C LEU A 287 18.09 19.81 -18.01
N GLY A 288 18.16 19.04 -19.10
CA GLY A 288 17.40 19.29 -20.32
C GLY A 288 17.83 20.57 -21.04
N ASP A 289 19.10 20.97 -20.88
CA ASP A 289 19.64 22.23 -21.40
C ASP A 289 20.47 22.05 -22.68
N GLY A 290 20.49 20.83 -23.23
CA GLY A 290 21.24 20.48 -24.44
C GLY A 290 22.69 20.11 -24.19
N HIS A 291 23.10 19.89 -22.93
CA HIS A 291 24.47 19.50 -22.57
C HIS A 291 24.56 18.09 -21.98
N PRO A 292 24.62 17.04 -22.82
CA PRO A 292 24.74 15.68 -22.32
C PRO A 292 26.06 15.43 -21.58
N VAL A 293 25.97 14.75 -20.43
CA VAL A 293 27.09 14.29 -19.62
C VAL A 293 27.06 12.76 -19.48
N PRO A 294 28.21 12.09 -19.34
CA PRO A 294 28.25 10.67 -19.01
C PRO A 294 27.72 10.43 -17.58
N GLU A 295 26.72 9.58 -17.45
CA GLU A 295 26.19 9.14 -16.15
C GLU A 295 26.36 7.63 -15.99
N ARG A 296 26.75 7.20 -14.77
CA ARG A 296 26.97 5.79 -14.44
C ARG A 296 25.66 5.01 -14.49
N THR A 297 25.68 3.85 -15.15
CA THR A 297 24.53 2.96 -15.30
C THR A 297 24.13 2.29 -14.00
N ALA A 298 22.83 2.04 -13.85
CA ALA A 298 22.27 1.31 -12.72
C ALA A 298 21.06 0.47 -13.14
N VAL A 299 20.78 -0.57 -12.36
CA VAL A 299 19.57 -1.38 -12.45
C VAL A 299 18.86 -1.38 -11.09
N LEU A 300 17.58 -1.06 -11.12
CA LEU A 300 16.70 -1.09 -9.96
C LEU A 300 15.80 -2.33 -10.02
N LEU A 301 15.84 -3.16 -8.97
CA LEU A 301 14.86 -4.22 -8.74
C LEU A 301 13.62 -3.63 -8.08
N ARG A 302 12.50 -3.66 -8.79
CA ARG A 302 11.20 -3.15 -8.34
C ARG A 302 10.16 -4.25 -8.24
N ALA A 303 9.14 -4.04 -7.43
CA ALA A 303 8.02 -4.94 -7.28
C ALA A 303 6.67 -4.19 -7.28
N SER A 304 5.65 -4.80 -7.87
CA SER A 304 4.27 -4.34 -7.78
C SER A 304 3.34 -5.55 -7.69
N PRO A 305 2.15 -5.44 -7.05
CA PRO A 305 1.13 -6.48 -7.21
C PRO A 305 0.74 -6.66 -8.68
N SER A 306 0.67 -5.57 -9.44
CA SER A 306 0.53 -5.57 -10.90
C SER A 306 1.16 -4.34 -11.54
N TRP A 307 1.75 -4.49 -12.72
CA TRP A 307 2.26 -3.39 -13.55
C TRP A 307 1.23 -2.84 -14.56
N LEU A 308 -0.02 -3.30 -14.51
CA LEU A 308 -1.11 -2.78 -15.35
C LEU A 308 -1.46 -1.33 -15.02
N ARG A 309 -1.70 -0.55 -16.08
CA ARG A 309 -1.86 0.91 -16.04
C ARG A 309 -3.07 1.32 -16.84
N PHE A 310 -3.48 2.59 -16.78
CA PHE A 310 -4.57 3.06 -17.65
C PHE A 310 -4.18 2.87 -19.12
N GLY A 311 -2.94 3.22 -19.47
CA GLY A 311 -2.33 2.98 -20.77
C GLY A 311 -2.38 1.54 -21.29
N SER A 312 -2.45 0.53 -20.40
CA SER A 312 -2.62 -0.88 -20.79
C SER A 312 -3.99 -1.14 -21.44
N PHE A 313 -5.02 -0.42 -21.01
CA PHE A 313 -6.37 -0.49 -21.58
C PHE A 313 -6.49 0.38 -22.83
N GLU A 314 -5.85 1.56 -22.80
CA GLU A 314 -5.83 2.50 -23.93
C GLU A 314 -5.16 1.89 -25.16
N ARG A 315 -4.15 1.01 -24.99
CA ARG A 315 -3.48 0.29 -26.08
C ARG A 315 -4.43 -0.52 -26.98
N PHE A 316 -5.57 -0.93 -26.42
CA PHE A 316 -6.55 -1.80 -27.06
C PHE A 316 -7.88 -1.07 -27.31
N ALA A 317 -7.90 0.25 -27.18
CA ALA A 317 -9.05 1.09 -27.52
C ALA A 317 -8.89 1.71 -28.92
N ALA A 318 -9.99 2.19 -29.50
CA ALA A 318 -10.00 2.91 -30.77
C ALA A 318 -9.45 4.36 -30.64
N PHE A 319 -8.20 4.50 -30.22
CA PHE A 319 -7.48 5.77 -30.23
C PHE A 319 -6.56 5.88 -31.46
N GLY A 320 -6.52 7.06 -32.07
CA GLY A 320 -5.78 7.28 -33.32
C GLY A 320 -6.30 6.39 -34.46
N SER A 321 -5.39 5.67 -35.13
CA SER A 321 -5.71 4.76 -36.23
C SER A 321 -5.81 3.28 -35.79
N GLN A 322 -5.71 2.98 -34.50
CA GLN A 322 -5.67 1.60 -34.01
C GLN A 322 -7.09 0.99 -33.92
N PRO A 323 -7.27 -0.28 -34.33
CA PRO A 323 -8.54 -0.97 -34.15
C PRO A 323 -8.78 -1.29 -32.66
N SER A 324 -10.03 -1.17 -32.23
CA SER A 324 -10.43 -1.57 -30.88
C SER A 324 -10.34 -3.08 -30.69
N ARG A 325 -9.90 -3.51 -29.50
CA ARG A 325 -9.77 -4.91 -29.06
C ARG A 325 -10.45 -5.10 -27.70
N PRO A 326 -11.80 -5.00 -27.64
CA PRO A 326 -12.56 -5.14 -26.39
C PRO A 326 -12.44 -6.54 -25.77
N ASP A 327 -12.10 -7.55 -26.57
CA ASP A 327 -11.78 -8.91 -26.10
C ASP A 327 -10.54 -8.93 -25.19
N ILE A 328 -9.47 -8.23 -25.58
CA ILE A 328 -8.25 -8.11 -24.75
C ILE A 328 -8.53 -7.25 -23.51
N GLN A 329 -9.31 -6.18 -23.65
CA GLN A 329 -9.72 -5.37 -22.50
C GLN A 329 -10.53 -6.18 -21.48
N ARG A 330 -11.40 -7.10 -21.92
CA ARG A 330 -12.13 -8.01 -21.03
C ARG A 330 -11.17 -8.94 -20.28
N GLN A 331 -10.19 -9.50 -20.97
CA GLN A 331 -9.16 -10.35 -20.36
C GLN A 331 -8.36 -9.59 -19.29
N LEU A 332 -8.00 -8.33 -19.55
CA LEU A 332 -7.33 -7.47 -18.55
C LEU A 332 -8.19 -7.29 -17.28
N VAL A 333 -9.49 -6.99 -17.42
CA VAL A 333 -10.36 -6.85 -16.24
C VAL A 333 -10.57 -8.17 -15.51
N GLN A 334 -10.76 -9.27 -16.26
CA GLN A 334 -10.90 -10.62 -15.70
C GLN A 334 -9.66 -11.03 -14.91
N PHE A 335 -8.48 -10.82 -15.49
CA PHE A 335 -7.19 -11.04 -14.81
C PHE A 335 -7.13 -10.23 -13.51
N LEU A 336 -7.49 -8.94 -13.57
CA LEU A 336 -7.47 -8.08 -12.40
C LEU A 336 -8.43 -8.56 -11.30
N GLN A 337 -9.67 -8.90 -11.64
CA GLN A 337 -10.65 -9.37 -10.66
C GLN A 337 -10.33 -10.75 -10.07
N ALA A 338 -9.74 -11.64 -10.86
CA ALA A 338 -9.37 -12.98 -10.41
C ALA A 338 -8.19 -12.96 -9.43
N HIS A 339 -7.29 -11.99 -9.57
CA HIS A 339 -5.98 -12.02 -8.93
C HIS A 339 -5.70 -10.85 -7.98
N HIS A 340 -6.45 -9.78 -8.11
CA HIS A 340 -6.43 -8.65 -7.21
C HIS A 340 -7.82 -8.57 -6.60
N ALA A 341 -7.87 -8.51 -5.26
CA ALA A 341 -9.09 -8.76 -4.50
C ALA A 341 -10.33 -8.11 -5.17
N PRO A 342 -11.49 -8.80 -5.17
CA PRO A 342 -12.81 -8.18 -5.43
C PRO A 342 -13.07 -6.94 -4.55
N GLU A 343 -12.22 -6.72 -3.53
CA GLU A 343 -12.12 -5.57 -2.63
C GLU A 343 -11.24 -4.42 -3.17
N LEU A 344 -10.93 -4.35 -4.47
CA LEU A 344 -10.46 -3.11 -5.14
C LEU A 344 -11.46 -1.94 -4.97
N VAL A 345 -12.65 -2.23 -4.45
CA VAL A 345 -13.45 -1.31 -3.65
C VAL A 345 -12.96 -1.42 -2.21
N ARG A 346 -12.11 -0.49 -1.73
CA ARG A 346 -11.95 -0.33 -0.28
C ARG A 346 -13.35 -0.29 0.33
N LYS A 347 -13.58 -1.09 1.36
CA LYS A 347 -14.82 -1.19 2.16
C LYS A 347 -15.27 0.11 2.84
N ASP A 348 -14.77 1.26 2.40
CA ASP A 348 -14.98 2.58 2.98
C ASP A 348 -15.60 3.50 1.91
N GLY A 349 -16.86 3.21 1.59
CA GLY A 349 -17.63 3.97 0.60
C GLY A 349 -19.00 3.35 0.33
N GLN A 350 -19.80 3.13 1.39
CA GLN A 350 -21.23 2.74 1.43
C GLN A 350 -21.62 1.38 2.06
N SER A 351 -20.70 0.60 2.65
CA SER A 351 -21.10 -0.59 3.45
C SER A 351 -21.24 -0.33 4.96
N VAL A 352 -20.66 0.75 5.49
CA VAL A 352 -20.80 1.15 6.91
C VAL A 352 -22.17 1.78 7.20
N GLY A 353 -22.91 2.21 6.18
CA GLY A 353 -24.29 2.64 6.35
C GLY A 353 -25.16 1.52 6.89
N LEU A 354 -25.20 0.33 6.27
CA LEU A 354 -26.13 -0.71 6.73
C LEU A 354 -25.51 -1.62 7.80
N MET A 355 -24.28 -2.11 7.60
CA MET A 355 -23.60 -2.95 8.59
C MET A 355 -23.06 -2.17 9.78
N GLY A 356 -22.71 -0.88 9.64
CA GLY A 356 -22.37 -0.01 10.77
C GLY A 356 -23.60 0.57 11.48
N ARG A 357 -24.75 0.75 10.80
CA ARG A 357 -26.04 0.97 11.50
C ARG A 357 -26.58 -0.32 12.13
N ILE A 358 -26.28 -1.50 11.60
CA ILE A 358 -26.64 -2.79 12.20
C ILE A 358 -25.68 -3.12 13.34
N ALA A 359 -24.36 -3.03 13.18
CA ALA A 359 -23.37 -3.20 14.24
C ALA A 359 -23.44 -2.07 15.26
N GLY A 360 -23.80 -0.85 14.87
CA GLY A 360 -24.08 0.26 15.76
C GLY A 360 -25.43 0.12 16.49
N ARG A 361 -26.47 -0.45 15.85
CA ARG A 361 -27.74 -0.80 16.54
C ARG A 361 -27.59 -2.08 17.38
N VAL A 362 -26.77 -3.04 16.97
CA VAL A 362 -26.45 -4.26 17.72
C VAL A 362 -25.49 -3.93 18.85
N SER A 363 -24.56 -2.99 18.69
CA SER A 363 -23.73 -2.46 19.77
C SER A 363 -24.50 -1.50 20.66
N GLN A 364 -25.45 -0.70 20.17
CA GLN A 364 -26.38 0.06 21.04
C GLN A 364 -27.37 -0.87 21.75
N PHE A 365 -27.77 -1.98 21.12
CA PHE A 365 -28.63 -2.99 21.73
C PHE A 365 -27.85 -3.81 22.75
N LEU A 366 -26.63 -4.24 22.44
CA LEU A 366 -25.75 -4.96 23.37
C LEU A 366 -25.22 -4.04 24.46
N SER A 367 -24.75 -2.83 24.17
CA SER A 367 -24.34 -1.85 25.19
C SER A 367 -25.55 -1.32 25.97
N GLY A 368 -26.72 -1.10 25.37
CA GLY A 368 -27.93 -0.74 26.11
C GLY A 368 -28.46 -1.86 27.01
N THR A 369 -28.30 -3.12 26.60
CA THR A 369 -28.71 -4.29 27.40
C THR A 369 -27.65 -4.69 28.43
N LEU A 370 -26.36 -4.51 28.15
CA LEU A 370 -25.24 -4.77 29.07
C LEU A 370 -25.04 -3.63 30.08
N PHE A 371 -25.34 -2.37 29.73
CA PHE A 371 -25.34 -1.25 30.68
C PHE A 371 -26.57 -1.31 31.61
N HIS A 372 -27.73 -1.81 31.12
CA HIS A 372 -28.87 -2.12 32.00
C HIS A 372 -28.70 -3.42 32.81
N ALA A 373 -27.89 -4.38 32.34
CA ALA A 373 -27.55 -5.58 33.11
C ALA A 373 -26.49 -5.29 34.20
N SER A 374 -25.48 -4.45 33.91
CA SER A 374 -24.45 -4.07 34.88
C SER A 374 -24.91 -3.01 35.89
N SER A 375 -25.82 -2.10 35.51
CA SER A 375 -26.42 -1.14 36.47
C SER A 375 -27.35 -1.79 37.51
N ASN A 376 -27.72 -3.07 37.31
CA ASN A 376 -28.48 -3.86 38.28
C ASN A 376 -27.60 -4.79 39.13
N GLU A 377 -26.31 -4.94 38.83
CA GLU A 377 -25.39 -5.74 39.65
C GLU A 377 -24.93 -4.99 40.91
N GLU A 378 -24.81 -3.65 40.87
CA GLU A 378 -24.50 -2.86 42.08
C GLU A 378 -25.65 -2.86 43.11
N HIS A 379 -26.91 -3.03 42.68
CA HIS A 379 -28.04 -3.21 43.60
C HIS A 379 -28.16 -4.66 44.12
N SER A 380 -27.51 -5.62 43.46
CA SER A 380 -27.58 -7.04 43.81
C SER A 380 -26.45 -7.47 44.75
N GLN A 381 -25.33 -6.73 44.82
CA GLN A 381 -24.23 -7.05 45.73
C GLN A 381 -24.48 -6.67 47.21
N GLN A 382 -25.47 -5.83 47.52
CA GLN A 382 -25.84 -5.52 48.91
C GLN A 382 -26.81 -6.54 49.56
N LEU A 383 -27.33 -7.51 48.80
CA LEU A 383 -28.31 -8.48 49.28
C LEU A 383 -27.75 -9.86 49.65
N PHE A 384 -26.46 -10.12 49.42
CA PHE A 384 -25.83 -11.43 49.71
C PHE A 384 -24.86 -11.39 50.90
N SER A 385 -25.33 -10.85 52.03
CA SER A 385 -24.81 -11.27 53.34
C SER A 385 -25.94 -11.92 54.14
N LYS A 386 -26.13 -13.23 53.94
CA LYS A 386 -26.58 -14.23 54.94
C LYS A 386 -27.06 -15.50 54.25
N ARG A 387 -26.37 -16.59 54.62
CA ARG A 387 -26.69 -18.03 54.50
C ARG A 387 -28.10 -18.40 54.01
N THR A 388 -28.16 -19.13 52.89
CA THR A 388 -29.29 -20.01 52.52
C THR A 388 -28.76 -21.27 51.81
N PRO A 389 -29.39 -22.47 51.98
CA PRO A 389 -28.80 -23.78 51.63
C PRO A 389 -28.92 -24.16 50.14
N PRO A 390 -28.26 -25.24 49.69
CA PRO A 390 -28.11 -25.58 48.29
C PRO A 390 -29.32 -26.36 47.74
N THR A 391 -30.42 -25.68 47.42
CA THR A 391 -31.51 -26.26 46.59
C THR A 391 -32.18 -25.23 45.68
N THR A 392 -31.41 -24.31 45.08
CA THR A 392 -31.98 -23.32 44.14
C THR A 392 -31.18 -23.23 42.85
N PHE A 393 -30.89 -24.37 42.23
CA PHE A 393 -30.35 -24.42 40.87
C PHE A 393 -31.31 -25.02 39.83
N GLU A 394 -32.45 -25.58 40.23
CA GLU A 394 -33.40 -26.20 39.30
C GLU A 394 -34.49 -25.27 38.76
N HIS A 395 -34.79 -24.14 39.41
CA HIS A 395 -35.78 -23.18 38.89
C HIS A 395 -35.23 -22.15 37.90
N LEU A 396 -33.90 -21.97 37.82
CA LEU A 396 -33.29 -21.09 36.81
C LEU A 396 -33.14 -21.73 35.43
N ARG A 397 -33.36 -23.05 35.31
CA ARG A 397 -33.25 -23.79 34.03
C ARG A 397 -34.47 -23.66 33.10
N GLN A 398 -35.60 -23.13 33.60
CA GLN A 398 -36.85 -23.09 32.81
C GLN A 398 -37.29 -21.67 32.38
N GLY A 399 -36.56 -20.61 32.75
CA GLY A 399 -37.00 -19.23 32.54
C GLY A 399 -36.29 -18.42 31.46
N SER A 400 -35.04 -18.76 31.09
CA SER A 400 -34.20 -17.80 30.36
C SER A 400 -34.70 -17.56 28.92
N PRO A 401 -34.89 -16.29 28.49
CA PRO A 401 -35.25 -15.94 27.11
C PRO A 401 -34.24 -16.48 26.09
N LEU A 402 -32.96 -16.56 26.48
CA LEU A 402 -31.87 -17.14 25.70
C LEU A 402 -32.04 -18.64 25.46
N LEU A 403 -32.46 -19.42 26.47
CA LEU A 403 -32.71 -20.86 26.29
C LEU A 403 -33.93 -21.15 25.40
N ARG A 404 -34.94 -20.28 25.44
CA ARG A 404 -36.11 -20.36 24.56
C ARG A 404 -35.75 -20.04 23.12
N ALA A 405 -34.95 -19.01 22.88
CA ALA A 405 -34.41 -18.69 21.56
C ALA A 405 -33.54 -19.83 21.01
N TYR A 406 -32.70 -20.42 21.86
CA TYR A 406 -31.86 -21.57 21.51
C TYR A 406 -32.69 -22.79 21.07
N ARG A 407 -33.73 -23.17 21.84
CA ARG A 407 -34.60 -24.32 21.47
C ARG A 407 -35.40 -24.08 20.20
N MET A 408 -35.93 -22.88 19.99
CA MET A 408 -36.66 -22.54 18.76
C MET A 408 -35.77 -22.67 17.51
N VAL A 409 -34.49 -22.29 17.60
CA VAL A 409 -33.54 -22.42 16.49
C VAL A 409 -33.15 -23.88 16.28
N ALA A 410 -32.91 -24.65 17.34
CA ALA A 410 -32.59 -26.07 17.25
C ALA A 410 -33.74 -26.92 16.68
N ASP A 411 -34.99 -26.63 17.07
CA ASP A 411 -36.19 -27.30 16.54
C ASP A 411 -36.42 -26.94 15.06
N PHE A 412 -36.11 -25.71 14.65
CA PHE A 412 -36.21 -25.29 13.24
C PHE A 412 -35.16 -25.98 12.35
N VAL A 413 -33.94 -26.14 12.84
CA VAL A 413 -32.83 -26.80 12.11
C VAL A 413 -33.04 -28.32 12.00
N SER A 414 -33.61 -28.96 13.03
CA SER A 414 -33.86 -30.40 13.04
C SER A 414 -35.07 -30.83 12.20
N GLN A 415 -36.05 -29.94 12.00
CA GLN A 415 -37.22 -30.20 11.14
C GLN A 415 -36.96 -29.93 9.65
N PHE A 416 -35.81 -29.35 9.30
CA PHE A 416 -35.48 -29.03 7.91
C PHE A 416 -34.95 -30.27 7.18
N ASN A 417 -35.66 -30.71 6.14
CA ASN A 417 -35.28 -31.90 5.37
C ASN A 417 -34.13 -31.59 4.39
N TRP A 418 -32.90 -31.73 4.88
CA TRP A 418 -31.65 -31.44 4.16
C TRP A 418 -31.43 -32.29 2.90
N ALA A 419 -32.07 -33.46 2.79
CA ALA A 419 -31.97 -34.32 1.61
C ALA A 419 -32.57 -33.68 0.33
N ARG A 420 -33.45 -32.68 0.45
CA ARG A 420 -33.96 -31.90 -0.70
C ARG A 420 -33.01 -30.80 -1.17
N VAL A 421 -31.97 -30.47 -0.41
CA VAL A 421 -30.96 -29.48 -0.78
C VAL A 421 -29.82 -30.14 -1.56
N SER A 422 -29.56 -31.43 -1.34
CA SER A 422 -28.50 -32.19 -2.03
C SER A 422 -28.86 -32.71 -3.42
N ASP A 423 -30.15 -32.92 -3.73
CA ASP A 423 -30.62 -33.39 -5.07
C ASP A 423 -30.98 -32.24 -6.04
N ALA A 424 -30.57 -31.03 -5.69
CA ALA A 424 -30.78 -29.83 -6.48
C ALA A 424 -29.79 -29.73 -7.65
N GLY A 425 -30.07 -30.39 -8.77
CA GLY A 425 -29.37 -30.13 -10.04
C GLY A 425 -29.39 -28.64 -10.46
N TRP A 426 -30.28 -27.83 -9.86
CA TRP A 426 -30.32 -26.38 -10.02
C TRP A 426 -29.18 -25.64 -9.30
N ALA A 427 -28.57 -26.20 -8.24
CA ALA A 427 -27.42 -25.60 -7.56
C ALA A 427 -26.14 -25.75 -8.40
N ALA A 428 -26.00 -26.88 -9.11
CA ALA A 428 -24.97 -27.05 -10.12
C ALA A 428 -25.19 -26.12 -11.33
N GLN A 429 -26.44 -25.83 -11.71
CA GLN A 429 -26.76 -24.83 -12.74
C GLN A 429 -26.53 -23.38 -12.27
N LEU A 430 -26.75 -23.06 -10.99
CA LEU A 430 -26.45 -21.73 -10.42
C LEU A 430 -24.96 -21.50 -10.13
N LEU A 431 -24.17 -22.57 -10.00
CA LEU A 431 -22.71 -22.51 -9.98
C LEU A 431 -22.09 -22.59 -11.38
N ALA A 432 -22.84 -23.09 -12.38
CA ALA A 432 -22.42 -23.17 -13.78
C ALA A 432 -22.83 -21.92 -14.60
N GLU A 433 -23.67 -21.05 -14.06
CA GLU A 433 -23.89 -19.69 -14.56
C GLU A 433 -22.99 -18.73 -13.76
N GLU A 434 -21.69 -18.70 -14.11
CA GLU A 434 -20.79 -17.65 -13.64
C GLU A 434 -21.40 -16.28 -14.00
N ASP A 435 -21.76 -15.49 -12.99
CA ASP A 435 -22.22 -14.12 -13.18
C ASP A 435 -21.09 -13.34 -13.89
N PRO A 436 -21.33 -12.76 -15.08
CA PRO A 436 -20.30 -12.10 -15.86
C PRO A 436 -19.72 -10.92 -15.07
N VAL A 437 -18.39 -10.89 -14.93
CA VAL A 437 -17.56 -9.75 -14.52
C VAL A 437 -18.33 -8.41 -14.50
N ASP A 438 -18.56 -7.86 -13.31
CA ASP A 438 -19.18 -6.53 -13.17
C ASP A 438 -18.13 -5.45 -13.45
N TYR A 439 -17.95 -5.13 -14.74
CA TYR A 439 -17.02 -4.11 -15.22
C TYR A 439 -17.32 -2.73 -14.62
N SER A 440 -18.60 -2.39 -14.43
CA SER A 440 -19.04 -1.11 -13.86
C SER A 440 -18.58 -0.98 -12.41
N ARG A 441 -18.80 -2.00 -11.59
CA ARG A 441 -18.34 -2.02 -10.18
C ARG A 441 -16.82 -2.02 -10.07
N TRP A 442 -16.12 -2.73 -10.94
CA TRP A 442 -14.66 -2.67 -10.99
C TRP A 442 -14.16 -1.26 -11.27
N PHE A 443 -14.73 -0.58 -12.27
CA PHE A 443 -14.33 0.78 -12.61
C PHE A 443 -14.60 1.79 -11.48
N VAL A 444 -15.68 1.63 -10.72
CA VAL A 444 -15.91 2.40 -9.47
C VAL A 444 -14.76 2.21 -8.48
N GLY A 445 -14.24 0.99 -8.33
CA GLY A 445 -13.05 0.72 -7.50
C GLY A 445 -11.81 1.45 -8.00
N VAL A 446 -11.59 1.49 -9.32
CA VAL A 446 -10.47 2.24 -9.93
C VAL A 446 -10.57 3.74 -9.64
N VAL A 447 -11.76 4.34 -9.82
CA VAL A 447 -12.01 5.75 -9.49
C VAL A 447 -11.76 6.01 -8.01
N ASN A 448 -12.25 5.15 -7.12
CA ASN A 448 -12.10 5.26 -5.68
C ASN A 448 -10.63 5.24 -5.25
N ASN A 449 -9.85 4.27 -5.74
CA ASN A 449 -8.44 4.12 -5.40
C ASN A 449 -7.60 5.27 -5.95
N THR A 450 -7.94 5.78 -7.14
CA THR A 450 -7.29 6.95 -7.73
C THR A 450 -7.58 8.22 -6.92
N ALA A 451 -8.83 8.42 -6.47
CA ALA A 451 -9.20 9.53 -5.60
C ALA A 451 -8.44 9.46 -4.25
N TRP A 452 -8.35 8.27 -3.65
CA TRP A 452 -7.58 8.04 -2.42
C TRP A 452 -6.09 8.34 -2.62
N LEU A 453 -5.49 7.85 -3.70
CA LEU A 453 -4.08 8.07 -4.03
C LEU A 453 -3.76 9.56 -4.12
N VAL A 454 -4.52 10.30 -4.92
CA VAL A 454 -4.25 11.72 -5.15
C VAL A 454 -4.57 12.56 -3.92
N ALA A 455 -5.61 12.22 -3.15
CA ALA A 455 -5.87 12.87 -1.86
C ALA A 455 -4.68 12.74 -0.90
N ASN A 456 -4.00 11.59 -0.88
CA ASN A 456 -2.79 11.40 -0.08
C ASN A 456 -1.58 12.15 -0.63
N TRP A 457 -1.41 12.21 -1.96
CA TRP A 457 -0.39 13.08 -2.56
C TRP A 457 -0.57 14.53 -2.12
N GLN A 458 -1.79 15.05 -2.20
CA GLN A 458 -2.12 16.40 -1.77
C GLN A 458 -1.90 16.59 -0.27
N ALA A 459 -2.38 15.65 0.55
CA ALA A 459 -2.29 15.77 2.00
C ALA A 459 -0.86 15.67 2.53
N TYR A 460 0.07 15.03 1.82
CA TYR A 460 1.49 14.93 2.19
C TYR A 460 2.43 15.80 1.36
N GLY A 461 1.90 16.62 0.44
CA GLY A 461 2.71 17.54 -0.34
C GLY A 461 3.56 16.85 -1.41
N PHE A 462 3.15 15.70 -1.94
CA PHE A 462 3.87 15.00 -3.01
C PHE A 462 3.38 15.49 -4.39
N ALA A 463 4.31 15.97 -5.21
CA ALA A 463 4.09 16.30 -6.62
C ALA A 463 4.81 15.29 -7.52
N HIS A 464 4.06 14.56 -8.35
CA HIS A 464 4.58 13.48 -9.20
C HIS A 464 5.37 13.98 -10.42
N GLY A 465 4.91 15.08 -11.04
CA GLY A 465 5.59 15.75 -12.17
C GLY A 465 5.36 15.14 -13.56
N VAL A 466 4.83 13.92 -13.68
CA VAL A 466 4.55 13.26 -14.97
C VAL A 466 3.30 12.39 -14.86
N CYS A 467 2.15 13.06 -14.77
CA CYS A 467 0.85 12.42 -14.60
C CYS A 467 0.23 11.99 -15.94
N ASN A 468 1.01 11.34 -16.81
CA ASN A 468 0.51 10.75 -18.06
C ASN A 468 -0.36 9.51 -17.75
N THR A 469 -1.24 9.09 -18.66
CA THR A 469 -2.10 7.90 -18.42
C THR A 469 -1.30 6.59 -18.34
N ASP A 470 -0.14 6.51 -18.99
CA ASP A 470 0.81 5.41 -18.84
C ASP A 470 1.54 5.39 -17.49
N ASN A 471 1.34 6.40 -16.64
CA ASN A 471 1.87 6.48 -15.27
C ASN A 471 0.79 6.35 -14.19
N PHE A 472 -0.45 6.03 -14.55
CA PHE A 472 -1.51 5.74 -13.58
C PHE A 472 -1.74 4.24 -13.45
N SER A 473 -1.44 3.68 -12.27
CA SER A 473 -1.67 2.26 -11.98
C SER A 473 -3.16 1.99 -11.95
N ILE A 474 -3.58 0.88 -12.54
CA ILE A 474 -4.98 0.44 -12.46
C ILE A 474 -5.42 0.13 -11.03
N LEU A 475 -4.48 -0.20 -10.14
CA LEU A 475 -4.72 -0.47 -8.72
C LEU A 475 -4.68 0.80 -7.83
N GLY A 476 -4.40 1.99 -8.39
CA GLY A 476 -4.22 3.22 -7.60
C GLY A 476 -2.93 3.26 -6.77
N LEU A 477 -1.80 2.88 -7.39
CA LEU A 477 -0.46 2.96 -6.81
C LEU A 477 0.31 4.12 -7.45
N THR A 478 1.16 4.79 -6.67
CA THR A 478 2.22 5.66 -7.23
C THR A 478 3.22 4.79 -7.99
N LEU A 479 3.56 5.17 -9.23
CA LEU A 479 4.47 4.42 -10.08
C LEU A 479 5.26 5.36 -11.01
N ASP A 480 6.42 4.88 -11.47
CA ASP A 480 7.31 5.57 -12.40
C ASP A 480 7.81 6.95 -11.92
N TYR A 481 8.75 6.88 -10.98
CA TYR A 481 9.39 8.04 -10.38
C TYR A 481 10.41 8.68 -11.31
N GLY A 482 10.10 9.89 -11.78
CA GLY A 482 11.03 10.74 -12.52
C GLY A 482 11.28 12.06 -11.77
N PRO A 483 10.78 13.19 -12.28
CA PRO A 483 10.93 14.51 -11.66
C PRO A 483 9.82 14.76 -10.63
N PHE A 484 9.73 13.93 -9.61
CA PHE A 484 8.86 14.19 -8.48
C PHE A 484 9.50 15.19 -7.51
N ALA A 485 8.70 15.79 -6.63
CA ALA A 485 9.19 16.51 -5.46
C ALA A 485 8.22 16.35 -4.28
N PHE A 486 8.78 16.28 -3.07
CA PHE A 486 8.02 16.60 -1.87
C PHE A 486 8.09 18.11 -1.62
N MET A 487 6.97 18.68 -1.20
CA MET A 487 6.80 20.09 -0.92
C MET A 487 7.60 20.48 0.33
N GLU A 488 8.47 21.46 0.15
CA GLU A 488 9.20 22.12 1.24
C GLU A 488 8.35 23.29 1.73
N ALA A 489 8.62 24.51 1.28
CA ALA A 489 7.70 25.63 1.45
C ALA A 489 6.35 25.33 0.77
N TYR A 490 5.24 25.66 1.44
CA TYR A 490 3.92 25.44 0.83
C TYR A 490 3.74 26.27 -0.44
N ASN A 491 3.62 25.56 -1.57
CA ASN A 491 3.47 26.16 -2.89
C ASN A 491 2.47 25.36 -3.73
N PRO A 492 1.23 25.84 -3.93
CA PRO A 492 0.25 25.15 -4.77
C PRO A 492 0.69 25.05 -6.24
N ASP A 493 1.57 25.93 -6.68
CA ASP A 493 2.11 26.00 -8.04
C ASP A 493 3.46 25.27 -8.16
N LEU A 494 3.79 24.40 -7.20
CA LEU A 494 5.00 23.59 -7.27
C LEU A 494 5.00 22.75 -8.55
N ARG A 495 5.91 23.10 -9.47
CA ARG A 495 6.21 22.36 -10.69
C ARG A 495 7.52 21.58 -10.51
N PRO A 496 7.48 20.27 -10.25
CA PRO A 496 8.70 19.51 -10.01
C PRO A 496 9.42 19.10 -11.31
N ASN A 497 8.71 19.08 -12.43
CA ASN A 497 9.25 18.75 -13.75
C ASN A 497 9.65 20.01 -14.52
N ALA A 498 10.94 20.20 -14.74
CA ALA A 498 11.45 21.32 -15.52
C ALA A 498 10.96 21.33 -16.99
N SER A 499 10.59 20.16 -17.54
CA SER A 499 10.08 20.02 -18.91
C SER A 499 8.57 20.23 -19.06
N ASP A 500 7.85 20.47 -17.96
CA ASP A 500 6.41 20.76 -17.98
C ASP A 500 6.16 22.26 -18.26
N GLU A 501 6.39 22.68 -19.50
CA GLU A 501 6.25 24.10 -19.91
C GLU A 501 4.81 24.63 -19.84
N SER A 502 3.82 23.74 -19.75
CA SER A 502 2.39 24.08 -19.74
C SER A 502 1.77 24.05 -18.33
N ASP A 503 2.58 23.84 -17.29
CA ASP A 503 2.16 23.74 -15.89
C ASP A 503 1.05 22.69 -15.64
N MET A 504 0.96 21.69 -16.52
CA MET A 504 -0.08 20.66 -16.51
C MET A 504 0.00 19.77 -15.26
N TYR A 505 1.21 19.52 -14.76
CA TYR A 505 1.50 18.59 -13.68
C TYR A 505 2.01 19.28 -12.41
N THR A 506 1.65 20.55 -12.24
CA THR A 506 1.82 21.25 -10.96
C THR A 506 1.05 20.55 -9.83
N PHE A 507 1.50 20.78 -8.60
CA PHE A 507 0.92 20.16 -7.41
C PHE A 507 -0.61 20.36 -7.32
N SER A 508 -1.10 21.58 -7.52
CA SER A 508 -2.54 21.89 -7.46
C SER A 508 -3.37 21.20 -8.56
N GLN A 509 -2.77 20.90 -9.71
CA GLN A 509 -3.47 20.31 -10.86
C GLN A 509 -3.63 18.79 -10.77
N GLN A 510 -2.89 18.09 -9.89
CA GLN A 510 -2.87 16.61 -9.88
C GLN A 510 -4.26 15.97 -9.72
N SER A 511 -5.18 16.60 -8.99
CA SER A 511 -6.56 16.10 -8.84
C SER A 511 -7.36 16.21 -10.14
N SER A 512 -7.29 17.37 -10.79
CA SER A 512 -7.90 17.61 -12.11
C SER A 512 -7.33 16.68 -13.17
N VAL A 513 -6.00 16.51 -13.21
CA VAL A 513 -5.33 15.60 -14.16
C VAL A 513 -5.72 14.15 -13.92
N ALA A 514 -5.81 13.71 -12.66
CA ALA A 514 -6.27 12.36 -12.34
C ALA A 514 -7.71 12.12 -12.81
N TYR A 515 -8.60 13.11 -12.68
CA TYR A 515 -9.93 13.05 -13.26
C TYR A 515 -9.89 12.94 -14.78
N THR A 516 -9.07 13.76 -15.47
CA THR A 516 -8.88 13.67 -16.93
C THR A 516 -8.35 12.29 -17.35
N ASN A 517 -7.41 11.71 -16.62
CA ASN A 517 -6.89 10.37 -16.90
C ASN A 517 -7.95 9.28 -16.70
N LEU A 518 -8.81 9.41 -15.69
CA LEU A 518 -9.97 8.53 -15.52
C LEU A 518 -10.98 8.69 -16.66
N MET A 519 -11.14 9.88 -17.24
CA MET A 519 -11.97 10.06 -18.44
C MET A 519 -11.37 9.34 -19.65
N TRP A 520 -10.06 9.38 -19.85
CA TRP A 520 -9.39 8.61 -20.91
C TRP A 520 -9.56 7.10 -20.72
N LEU A 521 -9.39 6.61 -19.49
CA LEU A 521 -9.67 5.21 -19.17
C LEU A 521 -11.14 4.84 -19.41
N ALA A 522 -12.08 5.70 -18.99
CA ALA A 522 -13.51 5.48 -19.23
C ALA A 522 -13.82 5.41 -20.74
N GLN A 523 -13.19 6.28 -21.53
CA GLN A 523 -13.34 6.25 -22.98
C GLN A 523 -12.74 4.97 -23.59
N ALA A 524 -11.59 4.51 -23.08
CA ALA A 524 -11.00 3.24 -23.49
C ALA A 524 -11.93 2.06 -23.23
N LEU A 525 -12.69 2.10 -22.14
CA LEU A 525 -13.62 1.04 -21.71
C LEU A 525 -15.05 1.20 -22.28
N ALA A 526 -15.25 2.06 -23.28
CA ALA A 526 -16.58 2.43 -23.74
C ALA A 526 -17.42 1.26 -24.30
N GLU A 527 -16.76 0.24 -24.83
CA GLU A 527 -17.38 -0.98 -25.36
C GLU A 527 -17.67 -2.04 -24.27
N LEU A 528 -17.10 -1.90 -23.08
CA LEU A 528 -17.25 -2.84 -21.96
C LEU A 528 -18.27 -2.34 -20.92
N ILE A 529 -18.27 -1.04 -20.66
CA ILE A 529 -19.05 -0.43 -19.57
C ILE A 529 -20.08 0.51 -20.19
N PRO A 530 -21.37 0.48 -19.83
CA PRO A 530 -22.36 1.43 -20.33
C PRO A 530 -22.01 2.89 -20.01
N GLU A 531 -22.36 3.83 -20.89
CA GLU A 531 -22.03 5.25 -20.71
C GLU A 531 -22.55 5.82 -19.38
N GLN A 532 -23.77 5.45 -18.99
CA GLN A 532 -24.38 5.91 -17.75
C GLN A 532 -23.55 5.51 -16.52
N ASP A 533 -23.05 4.27 -16.50
CA ASP A 533 -22.26 3.75 -15.38
C ASP A 533 -20.89 4.44 -15.31
N ARG A 534 -20.25 4.66 -16.47
CA ARG A 534 -18.99 5.43 -16.55
C ARG A 534 -19.17 6.86 -16.03
N ARG A 535 -20.24 7.55 -16.47
CA ARG A 535 -20.57 8.91 -16.02
C ARG A 535 -20.85 8.95 -14.51
N THR A 536 -21.60 7.98 -13.99
CA THR A 536 -21.90 7.89 -12.55
C THR A 536 -20.63 7.67 -11.73
N ALA A 537 -19.73 6.77 -12.15
CA ALA A 537 -18.46 6.55 -11.47
C ALA A 537 -17.57 7.81 -11.49
N LEU A 538 -17.40 8.44 -12.65
CA LEU A 538 -16.62 9.68 -12.80
C LEU A 538 -17.21 10.83 -11.96
N GLY A 539 -18.53 10.97 -11.93
CA GLY A 539 -19.21 12.01 -11.15
C GLY A 539 -18.98 11.92 -9.63
N ALA A 540 -18.54 10.76 -9.12
CA ALA A 540 -18.21 10.59 -7.71
C ALA A 540 -16.79 11.07 -7.33
N PHE A 541 -15.89 11.25 -8.31
CA PHE A 541 -14.47 11.50 -8.06
C PHE A 541 -14.20 12.73 -7.18
N ALA A 542 -14.77 13.88 -7.52
CA ALA A 542 -14.51 15.14 -6.81
C ALA A 542 -14.88 15.05 -5.31
N ARG A 543 -16.07 14.49 -5.03
CA ARG A 543 -16.53 14.24 -3.66
C ARG A 543 -15.63 13.27 -2.91
N LEU A 544 -15.27 12.13 -3.53
CA LEU A 544 -14.39 11.13 -2.90
C LEU A 544 -13.01 11.71 -2.59
N HIS A 545 -12.44 12.46 -3.53
CA HIS A 545 -11.15 13.13 -3.34
C HIS A 545 -11.19 14.11 -2.16
N GLU A 546 -12.22 14.95 -2.08
CA GLU A 546 -12.40 15.90 -0.99
C GLU A 546 -12.59 15.21 0.37
N GLU A 547 -13.45 14.19 0.43
CA GLU A 547 -13.68 13.38 1.63
C GLU A 547 -12.39 12.72 2.13
N TYR A 548 -11.62 12.09 1.23
CA TYR A 548 -10.36 11.45 1.59
C TYR A 548 -9.28 12.46 1.99
N TYR A 549 -9.21 13.61 1.31
CA TYR A 549 -8.28 14.67 1.67
C TYR A 549 -8.56 15.19 3.08
N LEU A 550 -9.82 15.52 3.39
CA LEU A 550 -10.21 15.97 4.72
C LEU A 550 -10.01 14.88 5.76
N GLN A 551 -10.29 13.62 5.44
CA GLN A 551 -10.02 12.48 6.32
C GLN A 551 -8.53 12.41 6.71
N VAL A 552 -7.62 12.54 5.76
CA VAL A 552 -6.18 12.53 6.03
C VAL A 552 -5.77 13.78 6.81
N MET A 553 -6.21 14.97 6.38
CA MET A 553 -5.86 16.23 7.04
C MET A 553 -6.36 16.32 8.48
N ARG A 554 -7.55 15.78 8.81
CA ARG A 554 -8.04 15.68 10.19
C ARG A 554 -7.07 14.92 11.07
N ARG A 555 -6.61 13.74 10.62
CA ARG A 555 -5.59 12.95 11.35
C ARG A 555 -4.29 13.73 11.52
N ARG A 556 -3.82 14.40 10.47
CA ARG A 556 -2.60 15.24 10.51
C ARG A 556 -2.73 16.45 11.45
N LEU A 557 -3.94 16.92 11.71
CA LEU A 557 -4.24 17.99 12.67
C LEU A 557 -4.68 17.47 14.04
N GLY A 558 -4.65 16.15 14.28
CA GLY A 558 -5.03 15.55 15.56
C GLY A 558 -6.54 15.53 15.84
N LEU A 559 -7.39 15.60 14.81
CA LEU A 559 -8.85 15.59 14.94
C LEU A 559 -9.37 14.14 14.81
N ASP A 560 -9.96 13.59 15.88
CA ASP A 560 -10.36 12.16 15.97
C ASP A 560 -11.84 11.88 15.63
N ASN A 561 -12.60 12.95 15.42
CA ASN A 561 -13.99 12.99 15.01
C ASN A 561 -14.20 14.03 13.91
N GLU A 562 -15.35 14.01 13.25
CA GLU A 562 -15.70 14.98 12.20
C GLU A 562 -16.64 16.06 12.75
N GLU A 563 -16.30 17.32 12.48
CA GLU A 563 -17.15 18.49 12.73
C GLU A 563 -17.13 19.46 11.54
N ASP A 564 -18.20 20.23 11.36
CA ASP A 564 -18.37 21.17 10.23
C ASP A 564 -17.25 22.22 10.13
N ILE A 565 -16.62 22.57 11.25
CA ILE A 565 -15.52 23.57 11.30
C ILE A 565 -14.19 23.03 10.74
N ASP A 566 -14.04 21.71 10.60
CA ASP A 566 -12.76 21.08 10.27
C ASP A 566 -12.26 21.50 8.89
N ALA A 567 -13.16 21.61 7.91
CA ALA A 567 -12.82 22.08 6.57
C ALA A 567 -12.29 23.53 6.60
N HIS A 568 -12.89 24.39 7.42
CA HIS A 568 -12.43 25.77 7.60
C HIS A 568 -11.05 25.83 8.28
N ILE A 569 -10.81 25.02 9.32
CA ILE A 569 -9.49 24.92 9.98
C ILE A 569 -8.41 24.52 8.97
N VAL A 570 -8.68 23.51 8.13
CA VAL A 570 -7.74 23.06 7.09
C VAL A 570 -7.49 24.15 6.06
N GLN A 571 -8.54 24.81 5.57
CA GLN A 571 -8.42 25.88 4.56
C GLN A 571 -7.60 27.06 5.09
N GLU A 572 -7.88 27.49 6.32
CA GLU A 572 -7.21 28.64 6.93
C GLU A 572 -5.74 28.33 7.24
N PHE A 573 -5.42 27.11 7.67
CA PHE A 573 -4.03 26.67 7.82
C PHE A 573 -3.26 26.74 6.50
N LYS A 574 -3.86 26.26 5.41
CA LYS A 574 -3.25 26.35 4.07
C LYS A 574 -3.05 27.79 3.63
N ARG A 575 -3.98 28.70 3.95
CA ARG A 575 -3.85 30.14 3.66
C ARG A 575 -2.64 30.72 4.39
N LEU A 576 -2.50 30.43 5.68
CA LEU A 576 -1.36 30.86 6.50
C LEU A 576 -0.03 30.32 5.97
N LEU A 577 0.02 29.04 5.60
CA LEU A 577 1.19 28.44 4.96
C LEU A 577 1.54 29.11 3.62
N PHE A 578 0.54 29.45 2.80
CA PHE A 578 0.73 30.11 1.51
C PHE A 578 1.31 31.52 1.64
N LEU A 579 0.83 32.30 2.61
CA LEU A 579 1.29 33.67 2.85
C LEU A 579 2.69 33.71 3.46
N SER A 580 2.94 32.84 4.45
CA SER A 580 4.23 32.77 5.14
C SER A 580 5.33 32.04 4.37
N LYS A 581 4.97 31.23 3.35
CA LYS A 581 5.88 30.27 2.69
C LYS A 581 6.55 29.31 3.67
N ALA A 582 5.89 29.04 4.81
CA ALA A 582 6.41 28.12 5.80
C ALA A 582 6.50 26.67 5.27
N ASP A 583 7.39 25.89 5.87
CA ASP A 583 7.60 24.49 5.51
C ASP A 583 6.35 23.65 5.79
N TYR A 584 5.82 22.99 4.77
CA TYR A 584 4.56 22.28 4.84
C TYR A 584 4.59 21.12 5.84
N SER A 585 5.60 20.26 5.73
CA SER A 585 5.69 19.04 6.54
C SER A 585 6.02 19.34 7.99
N LEU A 586 7.01 20.21 8.24
CA LEU A 586 7.45 20.54 9.59
C LEU A 586 6.48 21.46 10.32
N SER A 587 5.71 22.30 9.62
CA SER A 587 4.61 23.04 10.27
C SER A 587 3.59 22.08 10.90
N LEU A 588 3.17 21.02 10.19
CA LEU A 588 2.26 20.01 10.74
C LEU A 588 2.92 19.18 11.85
N ARG A 589 4.19 18.82 11.70
CA ARG A 589 4.94 18.09 12.74
C ARG A 589 5.03 18.88 14.04
N PHE A 590 5.41 20.15 13.97
CA PHE A 590 5.63 20.99 15.15
C PHE A 590 4.35 21.38 15.88
N LEU A 591 3.17 21.25 15.27
CA LEU A 591 1.90 21.45 15.99
C LEU A 591 1.74 20.49 17.18
N ALA A 592 2.32 19.28 17.11
CA ALA A 592 2.29 18.31 18.21
C ALA A 592 3.05 18.79 19.47
N ASP A 593 3.88 19.84 19.34
CA ASP A 593 4.66 20.41 20.45
C ASP A 593 3.98 21.64 21.09
N ILE A 594 2.80 22.04 20.59
CA ILE A 594 2.01 23.13 21.16
C ILE A 594 1.43 22.72 22.53
N ARG A 595 1.34 23.68 23.44
CA ARG A 595 0.86 23.51 24.82
C ARG A 595 0.01 24.72 25.21
N ASP A 596 -0.72 24.62 26.32
CA ASP A 596 -1.57 25.69 26.85
C ASP A 596 -0.82 27.02 27.01
N THR A 597 0.44 26.97 27.46
CA THR A 597 1.31 28.14 27.62
C THR A 597 1.60 28.85 26.30
N HIS A 598 1.77 28.11 25.21
CA HIS A 598 1.99 28.67 23.88
C HIS A 598 0.75 29.42 23.37
N VAL A 599 -0.43 28.81 23.55
CA VAL A 599 -1.71 29.41 23.14
C VAL A 599 -2.04 30.64 23.98
N ALA A 600 -1.89 30.56 25.31
CA ALA A 600 -2.20 31.66 26.23
C ALA A 600 -1.29 32.89 26.03
N ASN A 601 0.02 32.65 25.79
CA ASN A 601 1.00 33.72 25.65
C ASN A 601 1.19 34.19 24.20
N LYS A 602 0.45 33.63 23.23
CA LYS A 602 0.69 33.85 21.80
C LYS A 602 2.17 33.64 21.43
N THR A 603 2.69 32.44 21.70
CA THR A 603 4.07 32.03 21.39
C THR A 603 4.09 30.65 20.72
N VAL A 604 5.27 30.20 20.28
CA VAL A 604 5.50 28.85 19.72
C VAL A 604 6.76 28.23 20.33
N PRO A 605 6.93 26.89 20.31
CA PRO A 605 8.14 26.24 20.80
C PRO A 605 9.42 26.78 20.15
N GLU A 606 10.52 26.79 20.89
CA GLU A 606 11.79 27.37 20.41
C GLU A 606 12.35 26.66 19.17
N HIS A 607 12.24 25.34 19.10
CA HIS A 607 12.73 24.54 17.97
C HIS A 607 11.77 24.55 16.76
N ALA A 608 10.55 25.04 16.92
CA ALA A 608 9.49 24.99 15.90
C ALA A 608 9.64 26.11 14.84
N TRP A 609 10.77 26.12 14.13
CA TRP A 609 11.12 27.18 13.18
C TRP A 609 10.07 27.40 12.08
N ALA A 610 9.40 26.33 11.61
CA ALA A 610 8.37 26.46 10.57
C ALA A 610 7.12 27.18 11.10
N LEU A 611 6.74 26.96 12.37
CA LEU A 611 5.64 27.72 12.99
C LEU A 611 6.04 29.16 13.30
N LYS A 612 7.32 29.42 13.60
CA LYS A 612 7.86 30.78 13.75
C LYS A 612 7.73 31.57 12.45
N ASP A 613 7.95 30.96 11.29
CA ASP A 613 7.77 31.62 9.99
C ASP A 613 6.32 32.08 9.79
N ILE A 614 5.35 31.22 10.15
CA ILE A 614 3.93 31.58 10.10
C ILE A 614 3.63 32.73 11.07
N ALA A 615 4.07 32.62 12.32
CA ALA A 615 3.82 33.61 13.36
C ALA A 615 4.47 34.98 13.07
N GLN A 616 5.59 35.00 12.35
CA GLN A 616 6.27 36.24 11.95
C GLN A 616 5.59 36.91 10.76
N ALA A 617 5.15 36.13 9.77
CA ALA A 617 4.49 36.65 8.58
C ALA A 617 3.06 37.12 8.87
N GLU A 618 2.30 36.33 9.63
CA GLU A 618 0.85 36.51 9.84
C GLU A 618 0.47 36.37 11.33
N PRO A 619 0.98 37.23 12.24
CA PRO A 619 0.87 37.01 13.70
C PRO A 619 -0.57 36.93 14.21
N GLU A 620 -1.42 37.91 13.88
CA GLU A 620 -2.79 37.94 14.42
C GLU A 620 -3.64 36.78 13.89
N ASP A 621 -3.56 36.52 12.59
CA ASP A 621 -4.32 35.45 11.95
C ASP A 621 -3.82 34.07 12.41
N PHE A 622 -2.50 33.89 12.58
CA PHE A 622 -1.93 32.64 13.08
C PHE A 622 -2.38 32.33 14.50
N TYR A 623 -2.31 33.28 15.44
CA TYR A 623 -2.73 33.03 16.82
C TYR A 623 -4.25 32.90 16.96
N SER A 624 -5.02 33.55 16.09
CA SER A 624 -6.47 33.33 15.97
C SER A 624 -6.76 31.88 15.52
N TRP A 625 -6.10 31.44 14.46
CA TRP A 625 -6.20 30.07 13.95
C TRP A 625 -5.74 29.02 14.98
N LEU A 626 -4.61 29.27 15.66
CA LEU A 626 -4.05 28.37 16.66
C LEU A 626 -5.04 28.16 17.82
N SER A 627 -5.66 29.24 18.29
CA SER A 627 -6.72 29.19 19.32
C SER A 627 -7.96 28.41 18.84
N MET A 628 -8.38 28.60 17.58
CA MET A 628 -9.50 27.86 16.98
C MET A 628 -9.20 26.36 16.89
N TRP A 629 -8.05 25.98 16.34
CA TRP A 629 -7.62 24.59 16.22
C TRP A 629 -7.45 23.92 17.58
N TYR A 630 -6.81 24.59 18.54
CA TYR A 630 -6.58 24.03 19.86
C TYR A 630 -7.88 23.79 20.64
N LYS A 631 -8.84 24.73 20.56
CA LYS A 631 -10.21 24.51 21.09
C LYS A 631 -10.93 23.36 20.40
N ARG A 632 -10.67 23.13 19.11
CA ARG A 632 -11.25 22.01 18.36
C ARG A 632 -10.67 20.66 18.83
N ILE A 633 -9.37 20.58 19.13
CA ILE A 633 -8.75 19.36 19.70
C ILE A 633 -9.40 18.96 21.03
N HIS A 634 -9.72 19.90 21.92
CA HIS A 634 -10.38 19.58 23.20
C HIS A 634 -11.80 19.03 23.06
N ARG A 635 -12.36 19.01 21.85
CA ARG A 635 -13.67 18.41 21.53
C ARG A 635 -13.55 17.04 20.87
N ASN A 636 -12.33 16.51 20.74
CA ASN A 636 -12.08 15.12 20.41
C ASN A 636 -12.78 14.16 21.39
N HIS A 637 -13.03 12.93 20.94
CA HIS A 637 -13.52 11.86 21.80
C HIS A 637 -12.50 11.56 22.91
N ASN A 638 -11.21 11.47 22.55
CA ASN A 638 -10.15 11.44 23.54
C ASN A 638 -9.79 12.86 23.98
N ARG A 639 -10.03 13.16 25.26
CA ARG A 639 -9.79 14.49 25.83
C ARG A 639 -8.36 14.70 26.34
N ASP A 640 -7.50 13.69 26.29
CA ASP A 640 -6.09 13.81 26.64
C ASP A 640 -5.27 14.37 25.46
N PRO A 641 -4.79 15.63 25.52
CA PRO A 641 -4.02 16.22 24.42
C PRO A 641 -2.70 15.48 24.16
N LEU A 642 -2.09 14.83 25.16
CA LEU A 642 -0.83 14.12 24.97
C LEU A 642 -1.01 12.94 24.01
N VAL A 643 -2.08 12.18 24.16
CA VAL A 643 -2.43 11.08 23.25
C VAL A 643 -2.72 11.60 21.84
N THR A 644 -3.41 12.76 21.73
CA THR A 644 -3.61 13.42 20.43
C THR A 644 -2.28 13.81 19.78
N PHE A 645 -1.35 14.39 20.52
CA PHE A 645 -0.05 14.82 19.98
C PHE A 645 0.86 13.63 19.61
N GLU A 646 0.82 12.53 20.37
CA GLU A 646 1.48 11.28 19.98
C GLU A 646 0.89 10.72 18.68
N ALA A 647 -0.44 10.72 18.54
CA ALA A 647 -1.10 10.31 17.29
C ALA A 647 -0.75 11.22 16.11
N MET A 648 -0.60 12.53 16.34
CA MET A 648 -0.11 13.47 15.33
C MET A 648 1.32 13.15 14.92
N ASN A 649 2.22 12.86 15.86
CA ASN A 649 3.59 12.48 15.56
C ASN A 649 3.68 11.17 14.76
N ALA A 650 2.75 10.24 14.95
CA ALA A 650 2.68 8.99 14.20
C ALA A 650 2.21 9.17 12.73
N VAL A 651 1.66 10.32 12.36
CA VAL A 651 1.16 10.59 10.98
C VAL A 651 1.80 11.82 10.33
N ASN A 652 2.47 12.69 11.10
CA ASN A 652 3.23 13.82 10.58
C ASN A 652 4.71 13.46 10.57
N PRO A 653 5.31 13.27 9.38
CA PRO A 653 6.70 12.85 9.28
C PRO A 653 7.63 13.93 9.84
N ARG A 654 8.66 13.48 10.54
CA ARG A 654 9.84 14.26 10.87
C ARG A 654 10.71 14.47 9.63
N TYR A 655 10.81 13.45 8.78
CA TYR A 655 11.61 13.45 7.55
C TYR A 655 10.76 13.12 6.32
N ILE A 656 10.92 13.93 5.28
CA ILE A 656 10.40 13.68 3.92
C ILE A 656 11.58 13.65 2.95
N LEU A 657 11.45 12.96 1.82
CA LEU A 657 12.49 12.94 0.79
C LEU A 657 12.57 14.28 0.06
N ARG A 658 13.29 15.24 0.63
CA ARG A 658 13.58 16.52 -0.02
C ARG A 658 14.57 16.29 -1.17
N ASN A 659 14.43 17.08 -2.24
CA ASN A 659 15.26 16.91 -3.43
C ASN A 659 16.76 17.08 -3.13
N TRP A 660 17.11 18.01 -2.24
CA TRP A 660 18.49 18.24 -1.84
C TRP A 660 19.09 17.08 -1.02
N MET A 661 18.29 16.36 -0.22
CA MET A 661 18.76 15.16 0.48
C MET A 661 19.14 14.06 -0.50
N ALA A 662 18.28 13.84 -1.51
CA ALA A 662 18.57 12.87 -2.56
C ALA A 662 19.81 13.27 -3.36
N GLN A 663 19.92 14.56 -3.72
CA GLN A 663 21.07 15.08 -4.46
C GLN A 663 22.37 14.89 -3.68
N GLN A 664 22.38 15.26 -2.39
CA GLN A 664 23.54 15.07 -1.52
C GLN A 664 23.96 13.60 -1.45
N ALA A 665 23.03 12.67 -1.23
CA ALA A 665 23.35 11.25 -1.17
C ALA A 665 23.91 10.71 -2.51
N ILE A 666 23.40 11.21 -3.64
CA ILE A 666 23.88 10.86 -4.98
C ILE A 666 25.31 11.39 -5.20
N GLU A 667 25.57 12.65 -4.86
CA GLU A 667 26.88 13.27 -5.01
C GLU A 667 27.95 12.59 -4.15
N GLU A 668 27.60 12.26 -2.90
CA GLU A 668 28.48 11.49 -2.01
C GLU A 668 28.80 10.13 -2.64
N TYR A 669 27.80 9.36 -3.08
CA TYR A 669 28.04 8.06 -3.72
C TYR A 669 28.87 8.14 -5.00
N LEU A 670 28.65 9.16 -5.85
CA LEU A 670 29.40 9.33 -7.09
C LEU A 670 30.84 9.84 -6.87
N GLY A 671 31.08 10.57 -5.78
CA GLY A 671 32.38 11.17 -5.47
C GLY A 671 33.42 10.17 -4.97
N ASP A 672 33.08 9.35 -3.97
CA ASP A 672 34.02 8.43 -3.32
C ASP A 672 33.55 6.95 -3.36
N GLY A 673 32.39 6.68 -3.96
CA GLY A 673 31.80 5.33 -4.01
C GLY A 673 31.10 4.92 -2.72
N ASN A 674 30.90 5.83 -1.76
CA ASN A 674 30.31 5.53 -0.46
C ASN A 674 28.81 5.22 -0.58
N SER A 675 28.48 3.93 -0.68
CA SER A 675 27.10 3.43 -0.68
C SER A 675 26.34 3.69 0.64
N GLN A 676 27.05 4.01 1.73
CA GLN A 676 26.40 4.24 3.02
C GLN A 676 25.57 5.51 3.04
N SER A 677 25.88 6.52 2.23
CA SER A 677 25.07 7.76 2.17
C SER A 677 23.64 7.46 1.71
N VAL A 678 23.50 6.74 0.60
CA VAL A 678 22.21 6.31 0.04
C VAL A 678 21.50 5.36 0.99
N GLN A 679 22.22 4.40 1.59
CA GLN A 679 21.62 3.44 2.51
C GLN A 679 21.09 4.11 3.78
N ARG A 680 21.85 5.01 4.42
CA ARG A 680 21.40 5.71 5.65
C ARG A 680 20.19 6.59 5.38
N LEU A 681 20.16 7.29 4.25
CA LEU A 681 18.99 8.08 3.85
C LEU A 681 17.77 7.17 3.61
N LEU A 682 17.95 6.02 2.97
CA LEU A 682 16.89 5.02 2.83
C LEU A 682 16.36 4.56 4.19
N ASP A 683 17.25 4.22 5.13
CA ASP A 683 16.87 3.75 6.48
C ASP A 683 16.05 4.80 7.24
N VAL A 684 16.45 6.08 7.17
CA VAL A 684 15.70 7.21 7.75
C VAL A 684 14.31 7.33 7.14
N LEU A 685 14.20 7.22 5.81
CA LEU A 685 12.93 7.35 5.10
C LEU A 685 11.99 6.15 5.29
N GLN A 686 12.51 5.00 5.75
CA GLN A 686 11.69 3.86 6.15
C GLN A 686 11.06 4.02 7.54
N GLN A 687 11.51 5.00 8.33
CA GLN A 687 10.98 5.38 9.64
C GLN A 687 10.76 6.91 9.73
N PRO A 688 9.97 7.50 8.81
CA PRO A 688 9.95 8.95 8.61
C PRO A 688 9.33 9.74 9.78
N PHE A 689 8.66 9.06 10.72
CA PHE A 689 7.98 9.66 11.87
C PHE A 689 8.85 9.70 13.14
N GLU A 690 9.87 8.87 13.19
CA GLU A 690 10.77 8.73 14.33
C GLU A 690 11.92 9.74 14.22
N VAL A 691 12.43 10.20 15.35
CA VAL A 691 13.62 11.07 15.38
C VAL A 691 14.85 10.17 15.21
N ASN A 692 15.76 10.57 14.33
CA ASN A 692 16.97 9.83 14.02
C ASN A 692 18.21 10.72 14.24
N ASP A 693 19.12 10.30 15.12
CA ASP A 693 20.28 11.10 15.51
C ASP A 693 21.20 11.48 14.34
N TRP A 694 21.40 10.55 13.40
CA TRP A 694 22.20 10.82 12.20
C TRP A 694 21.52 11.85 11.29
N ALA A 695 20.20 11.73 11.09
CA ALA A 695 19.43 12.66 10.27
C ALA A 695 19.35 14.07 10.91
N GLU A 696 19.22 14.16 12.25
CA GLU A 696 19.29 15.44 12.96
C GLU A 696 20.68 16.08 12.82
N ALA A 697 21.75 15.30 12.98
CA ALA A 697 23.13 15.79 12.78
C ALA A 697 23.40 16.23 11.33
N ALA A 698 22.78 15.57 10.35
CA ALA A 698 22.84 15.95 8.94
C ALA A 698 21.93 17.15 8.58
N GLY A 699 21.13 17.66 9.53
CA GLY A 699 20.25 18.81 9.30
C GLY A 699 18.97 18.49 8.51
N TYR A 700 18.55 17.22 8.43
CA TYR A 700 17.42 16.80 7.58
C TYR A 700 16.05 17.30 8.07
N ALA A 701 15.93 17.72 9.33
CA ALA A 701 14.76 18.42 9.86
C ALA A 701 14.98 19.95 10.06
N SER A 702 16.11 20.47 9.58
CA SER A 702 16.41 21.91 9.58
C SER A 702 15.86 22.59 8.34
N ARG A 703 16.02 23.92 8.26
CA ARG A 703 15.75 24.66 7.02
C ARG A 703 16.58 24.08 5.87
N PRO A 704 16.02 24.03 4.64
CA PRO A 704 16.79 23.63 3.47
C PRO A 704 18.06 24.49 3.33
N PRO A 705 19.18 23.92 2.90
CA PRO A 705 20.39 24.68 2.68
C PRO A 705 20.20 25.69 1.53
N SER A 706 20.94 26.81 1.54
CA SER A 706 20.71 27.91 0.59
C SER A 706 20.85 27.51 -0.88
N TRP A 707 21.74 26.55 -1.19
CA TRP A 707 21.94 26.02 -2.53
C TRP A 707 20.79 25.13 -3.03
N ALA A 708 19.94 24.61 -2.14
CA ALA A 708 18.83 23.75 -2.52
C ALA A 708 17.80 24.46 -3.41
N ALA A 709 17.68 25.79 -3.29
CA ALA A 709 16.74 26.59 -4.08
C ALA A 709 17.07 26.61 -5.59
N GLU A 710 18.31 26.28 -5.97
CA GLU A 710 18.77 26.28 -7.36
C GLU A 710 18.64 24.90 -8.03
N LEU A 711 18.25 23.86 -7.27
CA LEU A 711 18.17 22.49 -7.78
C LEU A 711 17.07 22.34 -8.82
N ARG A 712 17.44 21.76 -9.96
CA ARG A 712 16.52 21.36 -11.03
C ARG A 712 16.52 19.84 -11.16
N VAL A 713 15.33 19.25 -11.23
CA VAL A 713 15.16 17.81 -11.45
C VAL A 713 14.43 17.63 -12.78
N SER A 714 14.94 16.76 -13.64
CA SER A 714 14.31 16.43 -14.93
C SER A 714 14.02 14.93 -15.07
N CYS A 715 13.12 14.61 -16.00
CA CYS A 715 12.85 13.26 -16.48
C CYS A 715 14.01 12.62 -17.25
N SER A 716 15.06 13.37 -17.63
CA SER A 716 16.08 12.87 -18.56
C SER A 716 16.71 11.62 -17.96
N SER A 717 16.42 10.48 -18.58
CA SER A 717 16.70 9.16 -18.04
C SER A 717 17.13 8.24 -19.12
#